data_AF-A0A383V7T2-F1
#
_entry.id   AF-A0A383V7T2-F1
#
_cell.length_a   1.000
_cell.length_b   1.000
_cell.length_c   1.000
_cell.angle_alpha   90.00
_cell.angle_beta   90.00
_cell.angle_gamma   90.00
#
_symmetry.space_group_name_H-M   'P 1'
#
loop_
_entity.id
_entity.type
_entity.pdbx_description
1 polymer ?
#
loop_
_entity_poly.entity_id
_entity_poly.type
_entity_poly.pdbx_seq_one_letter_code
_entity_poly.pdbx_strand_id
1 'polypeptide(L)'
;AATEYGANWAKAWHHWALFNCGVLEALHKRGEAAAAAQYVAPAVTGFFRSVALGQAAGDRTGNLQDILRLLTLWFTWGSAPDVEAALQEGFGLVSIDTWLVVIPQIIARIHTNNPQVRSLIHSLLVRSLIHSLLVRIGRHHPQALMYPLLVAAKSQSPSRRQAAYAVLDVVRTHSATLVEQAQLVSQELIRIAILWHEMWHEALEEASRLYFGESNVEAMLGVLLPLHELMDKTGPSTLKEIAFVQAYGRELSEAYEWLSKYRGSRKEAELHQAWDLYYHVFKRINKQLHSLTTLELQYVAPALVRAQGMELAVPGTYIAGEPLVTIAAFAPQLQVISSKQRPRKLTIHGGDGAEYMFLLKGHEDLRQDERVMQLFGLVNSMLSAERSTAERDLSIARYAVIPLSPNSGLIGWVPNCDTLHALIREYRESRKIPLNWEHRLMLSMAPDYDHLPVINKVEVFEYALDSTSGEDLHKVLWLKSRNSEIWLDRRTTYTRSTAVMSMVGYLLGLGDRHPSNLMLDRYSGKLLHIDFGDCFEASMNRDKFPEKVPFRLTRMMIKAMEVSGIEGNFRTTCEAVLRVLRQHKDSLMAMLEAFVHDPLINWRLLNTTEAATEAALARESQEAAAAGGGGAGAAGGVAVGGAAAVGGPGAVLTSGAGQQGEMPSPPQRGARERELREARDQLRDQLAGDASEVLNERAMAVMRRMTDKLMGRDHILEGSSAAAECDSVPAQVQRLIAQAISHENLCQSYIGWCPFW
;
A
#
# COMPACT_ATOMS: atom_id res chain seq x y z
N ALA A 1 26.76 -9.27 34.86
CA ALA A 1 28.13 -9.59 34.41
C ALA A 1 28.47 -8.93 33.06
N ALA A 2 27.94 -9.39 31.93
CA ALA A 2 28.41 -8.93 30.60
C ALA A 2 28.30 -7.40 30.37
N THR A 3 27.21 -6.78 30.81
CA THR A 3 27.00 -5.31 30.75
C THR A 3 27.75 -4.52 31.82
N GLU A 4 28.13 -5.18 32.93
CA GLU A 4 28.89 -4.58 34.04
C GLU A 4 30.38 -4.52 33.72
N TYR A 5 30.94 -5.60 33.15
CA TYR A 5 32.34 -5.68 32.72
C TYR A 5 32.57 -5.16 31.29
N GLY A 6 31.50 -4.99 30.50
CA GLY A 6 31.53 -4.59 29.10
C GLY A 6 30.76 -3.30 28.80
N ALA A 7 30.77 -2.33 29.73
CA ALA A 7 29.92 -1.14 29.69
C ALA A 7 29.98 -0.32 28.38
N ASN A 8 31.12 -0.31 27.67
CA ASN A 8 31.31 0.42 26.41
C ASN A 8 31.01 -0.42 25.15
N TRP A 9 30.58 -1.67 25.27
CA TRP A 9 30.39 -2.57 24.13
C TRP A 9 28.93 -2.58 23.66
N ALA A 10 28.64 -1.88 22.55
CA ALA A 10 27.30 -1.80 21.96
C ALA A 10 26.63 -3.17 21.79
N LYS A 11 27.37 -4.16 21.25
CA LYS A 11 26.83 -5.52 21.05
C LYS A 11 26.49 -6.25 22.36
N ALA A 12 27.14 -5.94 23.49
CA ALA A 12 26.74 -6.51 24.78
C ALA A 12 25.38 -5.97 25.24
N TRP A 13 25.16 -4.66 25.09
CA TRP A 13 23.88 -4.03 25.39
C TRP A 13 22.75 -4.49 24.45
N HIS A 14 23.05 -4.69 23.16
CA HIS A 14 22.15 -5.31 22.20
C HIS A 14 21.69 -6.71 22.67
N HIS A 15 22.62 -7.63 22.92
CA HIS A 15 22.28 -8.99 23.35
C HIS A 15 21.60 -9.02 24.74
N TRP A 16 21.92 -8.08 25.62
CA TRP A 16 21.21 -7.90 26.89
C TRP A 16 19.76 -7.48 26.67
N ALA A 17 19.49 -6.52 25.78
CA ALA A 17 18.14 -6.10 25.44
C ALA A 17 17.36 -7.25 24.78
N LEU A 18 17.97 -7.97 23.83
CA LEU A 18 17.39 -9.17 23.22
C LEU A 18 17.04 -10.26 24.25
N PHE A 19 17.90 -10.50 25.23
CA PHE A 19 17.64 -11.47 26.30
C PHE A 19 16.39 -11.09 27.10
N ASN A 20 16.27 -9.81 27.51
CA ASN A 20 15.09 -9.32 28.22
C ASN A 20 13.81 -9.40 27.36
N CYS A 21 13.89 -9.14 26.04
CA CYS A 21 12.79 -9.38 25.11
C CYS A 21 12.42 -10.87 24.99
N GLY A 22 13.39 -11.78 24.93
CA GLY A 22 13.13 -13.22 24.90
C GLY A 22 12.45 -13.73 26.17
N VAL A 23 12.84 -13.18 27.34
CA VAL A 23 12.16 -13.45 28.62
C VAL A 23 10.74 -12.87 28.63
N LEU A 24 10.55 -11.63 28.16
CA LEU A 24 9.25 -10.99 28.00
C LEU A 24 8.29 -11.86 27.16
N GLU A 25 8.72 -12.31 25.98
CA GLU A 25 7.93 -13.20 25.12
C GLU A 25 7.62 -14.55 25.78
N ALA A 26 8.59 -15.15 26.47
CA ALA A 26 8.42 -16.44 27.12
C ALA A 26 7.43 -16.37 28.29
N LEU A 27 7.48 -15.31 29.10
CA LEU A 27 6.53 -15.05 30.19
C LEU A 27 5.14 -14.70 29.65
N HIS A 28 5.06 -13.92 28.57
CA HIS A 28 3.79 -13.60 27.91
C HIS A 28 3.10 -14.88 27.36
N LYS A 29 3.87 -15.78 26.72
CA LYS A 29 3.38 -17.11 26.27
C LYS A 29 2.94 -18.03 27.41
N ARG A 30 3.37 -17.76 28.66
CA ARG A 30 2.93 -18.47 29.89
C ARG A 30 1.75 -17.80 30.59
N GLY A 31 1.30 -16.63 30.13
CA GLY A 31 0.23 -15.85 30.75
C GLY A 31 0.68 -14.95 31.92
N GLU A 32 1.98 -14.88 32.21
CA GLU A 32 2.55 -14.16 33.37
C GLU A 32 2.79 -12.67 33.07
N ALA A 33 1.75 -11.96 32.61
CA ALA A 33 1.87 -10.58 32.11
C ALA A 33 2.45 -9.56 33.12
N ALA A 34 2.18 -9.75 34.42
CA ALA A 34 2.71 -8.87 35.48
C ALA A 34 4.22 -9.05 35.72
N ALA A 35 4.72 -10.28 35.61
CA ALA A 35 6.16 -10.57 35.70
C ALA A 35 6.88 -10.12 34.41
N ALA A 36 6.22 -10.28 33.26
CA ALA A 36 6.73 -9.85 31.96
C ALA A 36 7.08 -8.34 31.94
N ALA A 37 6.20 -7.48 32.50
CA ALA A 37 6.39 -6.03 32.55
C ALA A 37 7.72 -5.57 33.19
N GLN A 38 8.25 -6.32 34.16
CA GLN A 38 9.50 -5.99 34.86
C GLN A 38 10.73 -6.01 33.95
N TYR A 39 10.69 -6.79 32.86
CA TYR A 39 11.80 -6.93 31.91
C TYR A 39 11.77 -5.87 30.79
N VAL A 40 10.70 -5.08 30.68
CA VAL A 40 10.56 -4.07 29.62
C VAL A 40 11.51 -2.89 29.82
N ALA A 41 11.53 -2.28 31.01
CA ALA A 41 12.39 -1.12 31.26
C ALA A 41 13.90 -1.46 31.10
N PRO A 42 14.42 -2.60 31.61
CA PRO A 42 15.77 -3.06 31.30
C PRO A 42 16.05 -3.28 29.80
N ALA A 43 15.09 -3.80 29.03
CA ALA A 43 15.23 -3.97 27.58
C ALA A 43 15.33 -2.62 26.85
N VAL A 44 14.45 -1.67 27.18
CA VAL A 44 14.44 -0.31 26.62
C VAL A 44 15.75 0.41 26.90
N THR A 45 16.23 0.40 28.15
CA THR A 45 17.53 0.98 28.54
C THR A 45 18.69 0.31 27.81
N GLY A 46 18.62 -1.02 27.61
CA GLY A 46 19.61 -1.77 26.84
C GLY A 46 19.69 -1.35 25.38
N PHE A 47 18.55 -1.20 24.70
CA PHE A 47 18.52 -0.73 23.31
C PHE A 47 19.00 0.72 23.17
N PHE A 48 18.62 1.65 24.06
CA PHE A 48 19.14 3.01 24.02
C PHE A 48 20.67 3.06 24.16
N ARG A 49 21.26 2.27 25.07
CA ARG A 49 22.72 2.18 25.24
C ARG A 49 23.39 1.50 24.06
N SER A 50 22.78 0.45 23.50
CA SER A 50 23.24 -0.19 22.26
C SER A 50 23.35 0.81 21.12
N VAL A 51 22.27 1.57 20.85
CA VAL A 51 22.22 2.58 19.79
C VAL A 51 23.25 3.70 20.04
N ALA A 52 23.29 4.29 21.24
CA ALA A 52 24.21 5.39 21.54
C ALA A 52 25.69 4.99 21.37
N LEU A 53 26.05 3.77 21.79
CA LEU A 53 27.41 3.23 21.62
C LEU A 53 27.69 2.79 20.16
N GLY A 54 26.67 2.27 19.45
CA GLY A 54 26.77 1.92 18.03
C GLY A 54 27.02 3.15 17.15
N GLN A 55 26.35 4.26 17.45
CA GLN A 55 26.60 5.57 16.83
C GLN A 55 28.04 6.05 17.04
N ALA A 56 28.56 5.98 18.26
CA ALA A 56 29.94 6.35 18.57
C ALA A 56 30.98 5.47 17.84
N ALA A 57 30.63 4.22 17.52
CA ALA A 57 31.45 3.28 16.74
C ALA A 57 31.25 3.39 15.21
N GLY A 58 30.35 4.25 14.72
CA GLY A 58 30.04 4.40 13.30
C GLY A 58 29.17 3.29 12.69
N ASP A 59 28.67 2.34 13.49
CA ASP A 59 27.77 1.27 13.01
C ASP A 59 26.37 1.86 12.80
N ARG A 60 25.96 2.01 11.53
CA ARG A 60 24.62 2.50 11.15
C ARG A 60 23.59 1.38 11.04
N THR A 61 24.00 0.12 10.98
CA THR A 61 23.14 -1.02 10.61
C THR A 61 22.48 -1.67 11.83
N GLY A 62 23.21 -1.84 12.93
CA GLY A 62 22.65 -2.34 14.19
C GLY A 62 21.59 -1.39 14.76
N ASN A 63 21.84 -0.08 14.66
CA ASN A 63 20.98 0.95 15.25
C ASN A 63 19.54 0.88 14.75
N LEU A 64 19.30 0.68 13.44
CA LEU A 64 17.94 0.65 12.89
C LEU A 64 17.11 -0.52 13.45
N GLN A 65 17.74 -1.69 13.64
CA GLN A 65 17.07 -2.87 14.21
C GLN A 65 16.65 -2.61 15.66
N ASP A 66 17.54 -1.99 16.44
CA ASP A 66 17.30 -1.68 17.86
C ASP A 66 16.24 -0.57 18.05
N ILE A 67 16.25 0.46 17.21
CA ILE A 67 15.22 1.52 17.22
C ILE A 67 13.84 0.94 16.91
N LEU A 68 13.73 0.05 15.91
CA LEU A 68 12.44 -0.55 15.53
C LEU A 68 11.89 -1.43 16.66
N ARG A 69 12.73 -2.26 17.29
CA ARG A 69 12.35 -3.02 18.50
C ARG A 69 11.93 -2.09 19.64
N LEU A 70 12.65 -0.99 19.85
CA LEU A 70 12.35 0.01 20.86
C LEU A 70 11.03 0.76 20.59
N LEU A 71 10.68 1.03 19.32
CA LEU A 71 9.36 1.53 18.96
C LEU A 71 8.27 0.51 19.28
N THR A 72 8.46 -0.77 18.96
CA THR A 72 7.50 -1.83 19.33
C THR A 72 7.29 -1.87 20.85
N LEU A 73 8.37 -1.87 21.66
CA LEU A 73 8.27 -1.84 23.13
C LEU A 73 7.60 -0.57 23.65
N TRP A 74 7.96 0.60 23.13
CA TRP A 74 7.37 1.88 23.52
C TRP A 74 5.85 1.90 23.27
N PHE A 75 5.41 1.52 22.08
CA PHE A 75 3.99 1.60 21.74
C PHE A 75 3.12 0.47 22.32
N THR A 76 3.73 -0.60 22.82
CA THR A 76 3.00 -1.70 23.49
C THR A 76 2.99 -1.56 25.01
N TRP A 77 4.11 -1.16 25.63
CA TRP A 77 4.30 -1.14 27.09
C TRP A 77 4.60 0.25 27.68
N GLY A 78 4.83 1.28 26.87
CA GLY A 78 5.23 2.63 27.29
C GLY A 78 4.17 3.44 28.06
N SER A 79 3.14 2.78 28.59
CA SER A 79 2.22 3.36 29.58
C SER A 79 2.54 2.95 31.01
N ALA A 80 3.53 2.07 31.22
CA ALA A 80 4.07 1.78 32.54
C ALA A 80 5.06 2.88 32.97
N PRO A 81 5.03 3.38 34.22
CA PRO A 81 5.84 4.52 34.66
C PRO A 81 7.35 4.25 34.59
N ASP A 82 7.78 3.03 34.91
CA ASP A 82 9.19 2.61 34.82
C ASP A 82 9.71 2.63 33.37
N VAL A 83 8.82 2.33 32.41
CA VAL A 83 9.14 2.35 30.97
C VAL A 83 9.13 3.78 30.45
N GLU A 84 8.21 4.62 30.89
CA GLU A 84 8.22 6.07 30.59
C GLU A 84 9.51 6.73 31.07
N ALA A 85 9.93 6.48 32.32
CA ALA A 85 11.18 7.02 32.86
C ALA A 85 12.40 6.60 32.01
N ALA A 86 12.50 5.30 31.66
CA ALA A 86 13.54 4.78 30.78
C ALA A 86 13.51 5.38 29.36
N LEU A 87 12.32 5.68 28.82
CA LEU A 87 12.14 6.37 27.54
C LEU A 87 12.59 7.83 27.62
N GLN A 88 12.19 8.58 28.65
CA GLN A 88 12.58 9.98 28.83
C GLN A 88 14.10 10.14 29.00
N GLU A 89 14.75 9.30 29.81
CA GLU A 89 16.22 9.26 29.94
C GLU A 89 16.87 8.87 28.61
N GLY A 90 16.38 7.80 27.97
CA GLY A 90 16.94 7.26 26.74
C GLY A 90 16.87 8.20 25.53
N PHE A 91 15.79 8.99 25.40
CA PHE A 91 15.71 10.06 24.40
C PHE A 91 16.84 11.10 24.57
N GLY A 92 17.36 11.30 25.79
CA GLY A 92 18.51 12.16 26.04
C GLY A 92 19.83 11.59 25.52
N LEU A 93 19.98 10.27 25.51
CA LEU A 93 21.24 9.56 25.21
C LEU A 93 21.52 9.35 23.71
N VAL A 94 20.48 9.25 22.89
CA VAL A 94 20.58 8.93 21.44
C VAL A 94 20.51 10.21 20.59
N SER A 95 21.26 10.27 19.49
CA SER A 95 21.26 11.44 18.60
C SER A 95 19.88 11.65 17.93
N ILE A 96 19.62 12.87 17.46
CA ILE A 96 18.33 13.17 16.81
C ILE A 96 18.28 12.54 15.40
N ASP A 97 19.42 12.46 14.70
CA ASP A 97 19.56 11.87 13.36
C ASP A 97 19.01 10.44 13.27
N THR A 98 19.20 9.68 14.36
CA THR A 98 18.75 8.30 14.53
C THR A 98 17.25 8.12 14.27
N TRP A 99 16.45 9.12 14.65
CA TRP A 99 14.99 9.07 14.56
C TRP A 99 14.47 9.40 13.17
N LEU A 100 15.28 10.03 12.31
CA LEU A 100 14.85 10.48 10.98
C LEU A 100 14.36 9.32 10.11
N VAL A 101 15.01 8.17 10.22
CA VAL A 101 14.66 6.95 9.46
C VAL A 101 13.29 6.38 9.87
N VAL A 102 12.84 6.67 11.10
CA VAL A 102 11.58 6.13 11.68
C VAL A 102 10.51 7.20 11.94
N ILE A 103 10.70 8.44 11.47
CA ILE A 103 9.66 9.50 11.47
C ILE A 103 8.30 8.96 10.99
N PRO A 104 8.20 8.21 9.89
CA PRO A 104 6.90 7.78 9.38
C PRO A 104 6.18 6.78 10.31
N GLN A 105 6.92 5.91 11.00
CA GLN A 105 6.43 4.98 12.02
C GLN A 105 5.91 5.72 13.26
N ILE A 106 6.60 6.79 13.68
CA ILE A 106 6.17 7.65 14.80
C ILE A 106 4.88 8.41 14.42
N ILE A 107 4.83 8.98 13.21
CA ILE A 107 3.67 9.76 12.72
C ILE A 107 2.45 8.88 12.48
N ALA A 108 2.62 7.62 12.05
CA ALA A 108 1.54 6.65 11.98
C ALA A 108 0.75 6.58 13.31
N ARG A 109 1.46 6.64 14.44
CA ARG A 109 0.94 6.56 15.80
C ARG A 109 0.79 7.91 16.52
N ILE A 110 0.82 9.05 15.81
CA ILE A 110 0.66 10.40 16.39
C ILE A 110 -0.67 10.58 17.17
N HIS A 111 -1.68 9.75 16.87
CA HIS A 111 -2.91 9.66 17.64
C HIS A 111 -3.30 8.20 17.89
N THR A 112 -2.84 7.63 19.00
CA THR A 112 -3.13 6.24 19.42
C THR A 112 -4.47 6.12 20.13
N ASN A 113 -5.43 5.43 19.50
CA ASN A 113 -6.66 4.93 20.12
C ASN A 113 -6.59 3.40 20.23
N ASN A 114 -5.66 2.86 21.04
CA ASN A 114 -5.58 1.42 21.26
C ASN A 114 -6.59 1.00 22.35
N PRO A 115 -7.60 0.15 22.06
CA PRO A 115 -8.59 -0.30 23.05
C PRO A 115 -8.00 -1.13 24.19
N GLN A 116 -6.80 -1.73 24.01
CA GLN A 116 -6.08 -2.42 25.09
C GLN A 116 -5.45 -1.46 26.11
N VAL A 117 -5.26 -0.18 25.76
CA VAL A 117 -4.78 0.86 26.68
C VAL A 117 -5.96 1.33 27.54
N ARG A 118 -6.28 0.53 28.56
CA ARG A 118 -7.46 0.60 29.45
C ARG A 118 -7.69 1.91 30.22
N SER A 119 -6.92 2.98 29.98
CA SER A 119 -7.03 4.25 30.70
C SER A 119 -6.70 5.44 29.81
N LEU A 120 -7.55 6.47 29.87
CA LEU A 120 -7.36 7.77 29.19
C LEU A 120 -5.99 8.40 29.52
N ILE A 121 -5.52 8.27 30.76
CA ILE A 121 -4.24 8.82 31.23
C ILE A 121 -3.07 8.18 30.47
N HIS A 122 -3.13 6.87 30.22
CA HIS A 122 -2.07 6.10 29.58
C HIS A 122 -1.91 6.48 28.10
N SER A 123 -3.01 6.80 27.41
CA SER A 123 -2.97 7.33 26.04
C SER A 123 -2.35 8.74 25.99
N LEU A 124 -2.61 9.59 26.99
CA LEU A 124 -2.06 10.94 27.07
C LEU A 124 -0.53 10.96 27.26
N LEU A 125 0.01 10.07 28.11
CA LEU A 125 1.47 9.97 28.36
C LEU A 125 2.24 9.60 27.08
N VAL A 126 1.82 8.54 26.38
CA VAL A 126 2.45 8.13 25.11
C VAL A 126 2.35 9.25 24.05
N ARG A 127 1.21 9.94 23.95
CA ARG A 127 1.05 11.10 23.04
C ARG A 127 1.98 12.26 23.42
N SER A 128 2.18 12.53 24.71
CA SER A 128 3.10 13.57 25.20
C SER A 128 4.54 13.28 24.78
N LEU A 129 5.00 12.04 24.94
CA LEU A 129 6.33 11.60 24.52
C LEU A 129 6.52 11.72 23.00
N ILE A 130 5.54 11.28 22.20
CA ILE A 130 5.56 11.42 20.73
C ILE A 130 5.65 12.90 20.34
N HIS A 131 4.81 13.75 20.92
CA HIS A 131 4.78 15.19 20.63
C HIS A 131 6.12 15.86 20.99
N SER A 132 6.67 15.54 22.17
CA SER A 132 7.98 16.04 22.63
C SER A 132 9.10 15.64 21.67
N LEU A 133 9.15 14.37 21.26
CA LEU A 133 10.15 13.86 20.31
C LEU A 133 10.01 14.52 18.93
N LEU A 134 8.80 14.62 18.38
CA LEU A 134 8.55 15.26 17.09
C LEU A 134 8.89 16.75 17.10
N VAL A 135 8.62 17.47 18.20
CA VAL A 135 9.04 18.87 18.38
C VAL A 135 10.57 18.99 18.45
N ARG A 136 11.25 18.06 19.14
CA ARG A 136 12.73 18.04 19.20
C ARG A 136 13.35 17.75 17.83
N ILE A 137 12.80 16.79 17.07
CA ILE A 137 13.19 16.54 15.67
C ILE A 137 12.94 17.79 14.82
N GLY A 138 11.76 18.40 14.92
CA GLY A 138 11.38 19.58 14.15
C GLY A 138 12.23 20.83 14.43
N ARG A 139 12.88 20.92 15.59
CA ARG A 139 13.83 22.00 15.91
C ARG A 139 15.22 21.81 15.28
N HIS A 140 15.68 20.57 15.09
CA HIS A 140 17.02 20.29 14.55
C HIS A 140 17.00 19.92 13.05
N HIS A 141 15.96 19.22 12.60
CA HIS A 141 15.82 18.72 11.22
C HIS A 141 14.40 18.99 10.68
N PRO A 142 13.95 20.26 10.61
CA PRO A 142 12.58 20.59 10.18
C PRO A 142 12.26 20.05 8.78
N GLN A 143 13.23 20.07 7.86
CA GLN A 143 13.12 19.55 6.49
C GLN A 143 12.60 18.10 6.43
N ALA A 144 13.11 17.21 7.30
CA ALA A 144 12.71 15.80 7.34
C ALA A 144 11.27 15.61 7.83
N LEU A 145 10.75 16.55 8.61
CA LEU A 145 9.43 16.46 9.22
C LEU A 145 8.31 17.04 8.33
N MET A 146 8.63 17.95 7.41
CA MET A 146 7.63 18.70 6.63
C MET A 146 6.64 17.81 5.89
N TYR A 147 7.08 16.99 4.93
CA TYR A 147 6.16 16.17 4.13
C TYR A 147 5.36 15.15 4.97
N PRO A 148 5.98 14.32 5.83
CA PRO A 148 5.24 13.36 6.65
C PRO A 148 4.18 14.01 7.57
N LEU A 149 4.49 15.16 8.16
CA LEU A 149 3.56 15.87 9.06
C LEU A 149 2.45 16.59 8.29
N LEU A 150 2.73 17.12 7.09
CA LEU A 150 1.73 17.70 6.18
C LEU A 150 0.76 16.66 5.60
N VAL A 151 1.18 15.40 5.47
CA VAL A 151 0.29 14.28 5.13
C VAL A 151 -0.63 13.96 6.31
N ALA A 152 -0.09 13.93 7.53
CA ALA A 152 -0.90 13.72 8.74
C ALA A 152 -1.91 14.84 8.99
N ALA A 153 -1.56 16.10 8.69
CA ALA A 153 -2.46 17.25 8.76
C ALA A 153 -3.63 17.20 7.75
N LYS A 154 -3.50 16.43 6.66
CA LYS A 154 -4.56 16.15 5.68
C LYS A 154 -5.28 14.80 5.88
N SER A 155 -5.10 14.16 7.03
CA SER A 155 -5.79 12.90 7.38
C SER A 155 -7.32 13.10 7.44
N GLN A 156 -8.09 12.05 7.12
CA GLN A 156 -9.55 12.09 7.33
C GLN A 156 -9.93 12.09 8.82
N SER A 157 -9.11 11.46 9.69
CA SER A 157 -9.32 11.44 11.13
C SER A 157 -9.10 12.84 11.74
N PRO A 158 -10.12 13.46 12.38
CA PRO A 158 -10.01 14.82 12.90
C PRO A 158 -8.97 14.92 14.03
N SER A 159 -8.91 13.92 14.91
CA SER A 159 -7.98 13.88 16.04
C SER A 159 -6.53 13.75 15.58
N ARG A 160 -6.28 13.02 14.48
CA ARG A 160 -4.95 12.90 13.88
C ARG A 160 -4.52 14.20 13.18
N ARG A 161 -5.45 14.91 12.51
CA ARG A 161 -5.21 16.26 12.00
C ARG A 161 -4.82 17.22 13.12
N GLN A 162 -5.60 17.26 14.21
CA GLN A 162 -5.37 18.18 15.33
C GLN A 162 -4.00 17.95 15.98
N ALA A 163 -3.60 16.68 16.20
CA ALA A 163 -2.27 16.36 16.72
C ALA A 163 -1.13 16.77 15.77
N ALA A 164 -1.31 16.61 14.45
CA ALA A 164 -0.33 17.06 13.47
C ALA A 164 -0.22 18.59 13.39
N TYR A 165 -1.35 19.32 13.48
CA TYR A 165 -1.35 20.79 13.54
C TYR A 165 -0.66 21.31 14.81
N ALA A 166 -0.88 20.69 15.98
CA ALA A 166 -0.19 21.09 17.22
C ALA A 166 1.34 21.05 17.09
N VAL A 167 1.90 20.01 16.44
CA VAL A 167 3.34 19.93 16.16
C VAL A 167 3.75 20.96 15.09
N LEU A 168 2.99 21.12 14.01
CA LEU A 168 3.27 22.11 12.95
C LEU A 168 3.30 23.54 13.48
N ASP A 169 2.39 23.89 14.38
CA ASP A 169 2.28 25.23 14.96
C ASP A 169 3.49 25.54 15.85
N VAL A 170 3.97 24.56 16.62
CA VAL A 170 5.24 24.68 17.38
C VAL A 170 6.43 24.82 16.43
N VAL A 171 6.51 24.03 15.35
CA VAL A 171 7.61 24.16 14.37
C VAL A 171 7.54 25.50 13.62
N ARG A 172 6.35 26.05 13.36
CA ARG A 172 6.15 27.37 12.76
C ARG A 172 6.75 28.50 13.61
N THR A 173 6.83 28.35 14.94
CA THR A 173 7.51 29.35 15.80
C THR A 173 9.02 29.46 15.54
N HIS A 174 9.65 28.45 14.95
CA HIS A 174 11.07 28.42 14.64
C HIS A 174 11.38 28.54 13.14
N SER A 175 10.57 27.91 12.29
CA SER A 175 10.81 27.79 10.84
C SER A 175 9.54 28.13 10.03
N ALA A 176 8.97 29.32 10.28
CA ALA A 176 7.72 29.76 9.65
C ALA A 176 7.77 29.71 8.12
N THR A 177 8.81 30.30 7.54
CA THR A 177 9.09 30.34 6.09
C THR A 177 9.03 28.96 5.47
N LEU A 178 9.76 28.00 6.03
CA LEU A 178 9.82 26.62 5.57
C LEU A 178 8.46 25.91 5.66
N VAL A 179 7.70 26.11 6.74
CA VAL A 179 6.37 25.53 6.92
C VAL A 179 5.39 26.08 5.88
N GLU A 180 5.38 27.39 5.65
CA GLU A 180 4.53 28.05 4.65
C GLU A 180 4.88 27.60 3.22
N GLN A 181 6.18 27.55 2.90
CA GLN A 181 6.69 27.04 1.63
C GLN A 181 6.29 25.57 1.39
N ALA A 182 6.43 24.70 2.39
CA ALA A 182 6.04 23.30 2.31
C ALA A 182 4.52 23.12 2.19
N GLN A 183 3.72 23.94 2.89
CA GLN A 183 2.27 23.96 2.75
C GLN A 183 1.84 24.34 1.34
N LEU A 184 2.40 25.44 0.79
CA LEU A 184 2.13 25.89 -0.57
C LEU A 184 2.50 24.82 -1.61
N VAL A 185 3.72 24.29 -1.54
CA VAL A 185 4.18 23.26 -2.49
C VAL A 185 3.32 22.01 -2.39
N SER A 186 2.99 21.55 -1.18
CA SER A 186 2.12 20.38 -1.01
C SER A 186 0.70 20.61 -1.56
N GLN A 187 0.08 21.76 -1.31
CA GLN A 187 -1.27 22.07 -1.78
C GLN A 187 -1.35 22.18 -3.31
N GLU A 188 -0.43 22.92 -3.92
CA GLU A 188 -0.41 23.08 -5.38
C GLU A 188 -0.09 21.77 -6.10
N LEU A 189 0.84 20.95 -5.59
CA LEU A 189 1.12 19.63 -6.16
C LEU A 189 -0.10 18.69 -6.08
N ILE A 190 -0.88 18.73 -4.99
CA ILE A 190 -2.14 17.97 -4.90
C ILE A 190 -3.15 18.47 -5.95
N ARG A 191 -3.31 19.79 -6.14
CA ARG A 191 -4.18 20.37 -7.17
C ARG A 191 -3.78 19.95 -8.60
N ILE A 192 -2.48 19.86 -8.86
CA ILE A 192 -1.97 19.41 -10.17
C ILE A 192 -2.16 17.90 -10.34
N ALA A 193 -2.01 17.10 -9.27
CA ALA A 193 -2.09 15.64 -9.30
C ALA A 193 -3.46 15.14 -9.79
N ILE A 194 -4.52 15.88 -9.50
CA ILE A 194 -5.89 15.57 -9.91
C ILE A 194 -6.61 16.87 -10.34
N LEU A 195 -6.87 17.05 -11.63
CA LEU A 195 -7.60 18.21 -12.14
C LEU A 195 -9.11 18.02 -11.94
N TRP A 196 -9.88 19.11 -11.81
CA TRP A 196 -11.35 19.04 -11.72
C TRP A 196 -12.00 18.25 -12.86
N HIS A 197 -11.41 18.30 -14.07
CA HIS A 197 -11.89 17.51 -15.22
C HIS A 197 -11.80 15.99 -14.95
N GLU A 198 -10.77 15.55 -14.23
CA GLU A 198 -10.57 14.14 -13.87
C GLU A 198 -11.41 13.76 -12.65
N MET A 199 -11.49 14.63 -11.63
CA MET A 199 -12.39 14.44 -10.47
C MET A 199 -13.83 14.20 -10.92
N TRP A 200 -14.34 15.07 -11.81
CA TRP A 200 -15.69 14.93 -12.36
C TRP A 200 -15.82 13.72 -13.27
N HIS A 201 -14.80 13.36 -14.08
CA HIS A 201 -14.88 12.17 -14.92
C HIS A 201 -15.01 10.88 -14.09
N GLU A 202 -14.11 10.66 -13.13
CA GLU A 202 -14.11 9.48 -12.26
C GLU A 202 -15.38 9.41 -11.40
N ALA A 203 -15.78 10.52 -10.78
CA ALA A 203 -16.97 10.55 -9.93
C ALA A 203 -18.27 10.33 -10.70
N LEU A 204 -18.37 10.77 -11.97
CA LEU A 204 -19.53 10.50 -12.83
C LEU A 204 -19.54 9.05 -13.33
N GLU A 205 -18.38 8.46 -13.61
CA GLU A 205 -18.25 7.03 -13.95
C GLU A 205 -18.66 6.15 -12.76
N GLU A 206 -18.19 6.46 -11.56
CA GLU A 206 -18.53 5.71 -10.34
C GLU A 206 -19.99 5.93 -9.91
N ALA A 207 -20.49 7.17 -9.94
CA ALA A 207 -21.91 7.43 -9.70
C ALA A 207 -22.83 6.69 -10.69
N SER A 208 -22.39 6.54 -11.95
CA SER A 208 -23.12 5.78 -12.97
C SER A 208 -23.14 4.29 -12.64
N ARG A 209 -22.01 3.73 -12.17
CA ARG A 209 -21.92 2.34 -11.68
C ARG A 209 -22.89 2.07 -10.52
N LEU A 210 -22.85 2.93 -9.50
CA LEU A 210 -23.72 2.83 -8.32
C LEU A 210 -25.21 2.97 -8.67
N TYR A 211 -25.55 3.89 -9.57
CA TYR A 211 -26.95 4.11 -9.95
C TYR A 211 -27.49 3.05 -10.91
N PHE A 212 -26.85 2.80 -12.04
CA PHE A 212 -27.36 1.89 -13.07
C PHE A 212 -27.02 0.41 -12.82
N GLY A 213 -25.93 0.12 -12.10
CA GLY A 213 -25.52 -1.25 -11.76
C GLY A 213 -26.15 -1.76 -10.46
N GLU A 214 -26.08 -0.96 -9.39
CA GLU A 214 -26.50 -1.38 -8.04
C GLU A 214 -27.84 -0.77 -7.59
N SER A 215 -28.42 0.16 -8.36
CA SER A 215 -29.62 0.93 -7.97
C SER A 215 -29.46 1.74 -6.67
N ASN A 216 -28.23 2.06 -6.27
CA ASN A 216 -27.90 2.70 -5.00
C ASN A 216 -27.81 4.22 -5.13
N VAL A 217 -28.97 4.89 -5.05
CA VAL A 217 -29.10 6.34 -5.19
C VAL A 217 -28.41 7.11 -4.03
N GLU A 218 -28.37 6.55 -2.82
CA GLU A 218 -27.78 7.25 -1.67
C GLU A 218 -26.24 7.25 -1.73
N ALA A 219 -25.62 6.15 -2.17
CA ALA A 219 -24.18 6.11 -2.46
C ALA A 219 -23.81 7.03 -3.64
N MET A 220 -24.62 7.04 -4.71
CA MET A 220 -24.45 7.97 -5.85
C MET A 220 -24.45 9.45 -5.39
N LEU A 221 -25.37 9.83 -4.50
CA LEU A 221 -25.39 11.16 -3.88
C LEU A 221 -24.14 11.40 -3.01
N GLY A 222 -23.68 10.40 -2.27
CA GLY A 222 -22.45 10.46 -1.48
C GLY A 222 -21.19 10.78 -2.29
N VAL A 223 -21.14 10.34 -3.56
CA VAL A 223 -20.04 10.62 -4.50
C VAL A 223 -20.13 12.02 -5.12
N LEU A 224 -21.32 12.44 -5.57
CA LEU A 224 -21.48 13.67 -6.36
C LEU A 224 -21.59 14.96 -5.51
N LEU A 225 -22.22 14.90 -4.34
CA LEU A 225 -22.46 16.09 -3.53
C LEU A 225 -21.17 16.76 -3.02
N PRO A 226 -20.13 16.03 -2.57
CA PRO A 226 -18.87 16.66 -2.17
C PRO A 226 -18.17 17.45 -3.29
N LEU A 227 -18.38 17.09 -4.56
CA LEU A 227 -17.80 17.83 -5.70
C LEU A 227 -18.54 19.14 -5.99
N HIS A 228 -19.87 19.15 -5.87
CA HIS A 228 -20.64 20.39 -5.92
C HIS A 228 -20.29 21.31 -4.75
N GLU A 229 -20.23 20.78 -3.53
CA GLU A 229 -19.77 21.55 -2.36
C GLU A 229 -18.34 22.10 -2.53
N LEU A 230 -17.44 21.34 -3.16
CA LEU A 230 -16.08 21.80 -3.46
C LEU A 230 -16.09 22.99 -4.42
N MET A 231 -16.87 22.93 -5.50
CA MET A 231 -17.01 24.01 -6.47
C MET A 231 -17.64 25.26 -5.86
N ASP A 232 -18.73 25.11 -5.10
CA ASP A 232 -19.47 26.23 -4.48
C ASP A 232 -18.66 26.92 -3.37
N LYS A 233 -17.98 26.16 -2.51
CA LYS A 233 -17.26 26.71 -1.34
C LYS A 233 -15.87 27.25 -1.67
N THR A 234 -15.15 26.58 -2.58
CA THR A 234 -13.75 26.92 -2.88
C THR A 234 -13.65 27.94 -4.01
N GLY A 235 -14.59 27.88 -4.96
CA GLY A 235 -14.54 28.64 -6.21
C GLY A 235 -13.36 28.23 -7.11
N PRO A 236 -13.34 28.70 -8.36
CA PRO A 236 -12.22 28.47 -9.27
C PRO A 236 -11.05 29.40 -8.91
N SER A 237 -9.90 28.81 -8.56
CA SER A 237 -8.70 29.53 -8.12
C SER A 237 -7.63 29.69 -9.19
N THR A 238 -7.63 28.80 -10.19
CA THR A 238 -6.66 28.77 -11.30
C THR A 238 -7.32 28.98 -12.65
N LEU A 239 -6.56 29.41 -13.66
CA LEU A 239 -7.10 29.64 -15.01
C LEU A 239 -7.74 28.37 -15.61
N LYS A 240 -7.23 27.18 -15.28
CA LYS A 240 -7.81 25.90 -15.71
C LYS A 240 -9.13 25.58 -15.01
N GLU A 241 -9.29 25.94 -13.73
CA GLU A 241 -10.55 25.81 -12.98
C GLU A 241 -11.58 26.84 -13.45
N ILE A 242 -11.16 28.10 -13.71
CA ILE A 242 -12.03 29.14 -14.28
C ILE A 242 -12.60 28.69 -15.63
N ALA A 243 -11.74 28.14 -16.50
CA ALA A 243 -12.17 27.59 -17.79
C ALA A 243 -13.12 26.38 -17.64
N PHE A 244 -12.95 25.55 -16.61
CA PHE A 244 -13.88 24.46 -16.31
C PHE A 244 -15.27 24.98 -15.91
N VAL A 245 -15.34 25.94 -14.98
CA VAL A 245 -16.61 26.54 -14.54
C VAL A 245 -17.31 27.24 -15.71
N GLN A 246 -16.57 27.95 -16.56
CA GLN A 246 -17.13 28.58 -17.77
C GLN A 246 -17.68 27.56 -18.78
N ALA A 247 -17.07 26.38 -18.90
CA ALA A 247 -17.46 25.37 -19.90
C ALA A 247 -18.56 24.40 -19.42
N TYR A 248 -18.63 24.10 -18.13
CA TYR A 248 -19.48 23.05 -17.55
C TYR A 248 -20.28 23.48 -16.32
N GLY A 249 -19.89 24.57 -15.65
CA GLY A 249 -20.45 24.95 -14.35
C GLY A 249 -21.96 25.13 -14.36
N ARG A 250 -22.52 25.73 -15.41
CA ARG A 250 -23.98 25.89 -15.55
C ARG A 250 -24.73 24.55 -15.61
N GLU A 251 -24.25 23.61 -16.41
CA GLU A 251 -24.85 22.28 -16.57
C GLU A 251 -24.78 21.49 -15.24
N LEU A 252 -23.66 21.62 -14.52
CA LEU A 252 -23.45 21.01 -13.21
C LEU A 252 -24.34 21.63 -12.12
N SER A 253 -24.44 22.95 -12.04
CA SER A 253 -25.33 23.63 -11.07
C SER A 253 -26.81 23.29 -11.32
N GLU A 254 -27.23 23.21 -12.59
CA GLU A 254 -28.60 22.80 -12.92
C GLU A 254 -28.87 21.33 -12.52
N ALA A 255 -27.92 20.43 -12.75
CA ALA A 255 -28.00 19.05 -12.28
C ALA A 255 -28.02 18.95 -10.74
N TYR A 256 -27.30 19.82 -10.02
CA TYR A 256 -27.31 19.91 -8.57
C TYR A 256 -28.65 20.41 -7.99
N GLU A 257 -29.31 21.35 -8.66
CA GLU A 257 -30.68 21.76 -8.32
C GLU A 257 -31.66 20.58 -8.45
N TRP A 258 -31.53 19.76 -9.50
CA TRP A 258 -32.35 18.55 -9.68
C TRP A 258 -32.09 17.51 -8.59
N LEU A 259 -30.84 17.26 -8.20
CA LEU A 259 -30.51 16.41 -7.03
C LEU A 259 -31.08 16.97 -5.72
N SER A 260 -31.10 18.30 -5.56
CA SER A 260 -31.65 18.96 -4.38
C SER A 260 -33.18 18.86 -4.31
N LYS A 261 -33.87 18.97 -5.46
CA LYS A 261 -35.32 18.70 -5.57
C LYS A 261 -35.62 17.23 -5.26
N TYR A 262 -34.84 16.29 -5.81
CA TYR A 262 -34.97 14.86 -5.55
C TYR A 262 -34.86 14.51 -4.06
N ARG A 263 -33.95 15.14 -3.30
CA ARG A 263 -33.84 14.94 -1.84
C ARG A 263 -35.12 15.28 -1.08
N GLY A 264 -35.93 16.22 -1.56
CA GLY A 264 -37.23 16.56 -0.98
C GLY A 264 -38.40 15.77 -1.55
N SER A 265 -38.40 15.48 -2.86
CA SER A 265 -39.53 14.88 -3.58
C SER A 265 -39.51 13.36 -3.65
N ARG A 266 -38.30 12.76 -3.62
CA ARG A 266 -37.96 11.37 -3.96
C ARG A 266 -38.52 10.88 -5.32
N LYS A 267 -38.71 11.75 -6.30
CA LYS A 267 -39.21 11.39 -7.64
C LYS A 267 -38.09 11.06 -8.63
N GLU A 268 -38.07 9.83 -9.15
CA GLU A 268 -37.09 9.37 -10.14
C GLU A 268 -36.99 10.24 -11.40
N ALA A 269 -38.10 10.85 -11.85
CA ALA A 269 -38.10 11.75 -13.00
C ALA A 269 -37.15 12.96 -12.83
N GLU A 270 -36.98 13.47 -11.60
CA GLU A 270 -36.05 14.56 -11.31
C GLU A 270 -34.59 14.07 -11.38
N LEU A 271 -34.35 12.79 -11.05
CA LEU A 271 -33.05 12.16 -11.15
C LEU A 271 -32.63 11.89 -12.61
N HIS A 272 -33.57 11.49 -13.47
CA HIS A 272 -33.31 11.34 -14.91
C HIS A 272 -32.89 12.67 -15.55
N GLN A 273 -33.54 13.79 -15.20
CA GLN A 273 -33.14 15.12 -15.69
C GLN A 273 -31.73 15.52 -15.23
N ALA A 274 -31.34 15.18 -14.00
CA ALA A 274 -29.96 15.37 -13.56
C ALA A 274 -28.97 14.50 -14.37
N TRP A 275 -29.32 13.25 -14.65
CA TRP A 275 -28.49 12.32 -15.40
C TRP A 275 -28.27 12.69 -16.87
N ASP A 276 -29.28 13.26 -17.54
CA ASP A 276 -29.13 13.77 -18.91
C ASP A 276 -28.04 14.84 -19.01
N LEU A 277 -28.01 15.77 -18.03
CA LEU A 277 -26.99 16.81 -17.92
C LEU A 277 -25.62 16.23 -17.57
N TYR A 278 -25.54 15.34 -16.56
CA TYR A 278 -24.30 14.69 -16.17
C TYR A 278 -23.67 13.86 -17.30
N TYR A 279 -24.48 13.12 -18.06
CA TYR A 279 -24.00 12.36 -19.21
C TYR A 279 -23.46 13.27 -20.33
N HIS A 280 -24.10 14.42 -20.56
CA HIS A 280 -23.61 15.43 -21.50
C HIS A 280 -22.24 15.98 -21.10
N VAL A 281 -22.09 16.38 -19.83
CA VAL A 281 -20.82 16.85 -19.24
C VAL A 281 -19.75 15.76 -19.34
N PHE A 282 -20.05 14.53 -18.90
CA PHE A 282 -19.14 13.38 -18.95
C PHE A 282 -18.61 13.12 -20.35
N LYS A 283 -19.48 13.08 -21.37
CA LYS A 283 -19.10 12.86 -22.76
C LYS A 283 -18.18 13.95 -23.31
N ARG A 284 -18.41 15.22 -22.94
CA ARG A 284 -17.56 16.36 -23.31
C ARG A 284 -16.20 16.30 -22.63
N ILE A 285 -16.17 16.01 -21.33
CA ILE A 285 -14.93 15.87 -20.53
C ILE A 285 -14.08 14.71 -21.06
N ASN A 286 -14.68 13.53 -21.24
CA ASN A 286 -13.98 12.32 -21.71
C ASN A 286 -13.24 12.58 -23.05
N LYS A 287 -13.89 13.25 -24.01
CA LYS A 287 -13.27 13.66 -25.27
C LYS A 287 -12.04 14.57 -25.07
N GLN A 288 -12.08 15.47 -24.08
CA GLN A 288 -10.99 16.40 -23.78
C GLN A 288 -9.83 15.72 -23.02
N LEU A 289 -10.11 14.79 -22.10
CA LEU A 289 -9.08 14.07 -21.33
C LEU A 289 -8.14 13.28 -22.26
N HIS A 290 -8.65 12.74 -23.35
CA HIS A 290 -7.83 12.03 -24.35
C HIS A 290 -6.83 12.94 -25.10
N SER A 291 -7.05 14.26 -25.19
CA SER A 291 -6.13 15.20 -25.85
C SER A 291 -5.16 15.92 -24.89
N LEU A 292 -5.31 15.77 -23.57
CA LEU A 292 -4.46 16.44 -22.58
C LEU A 292 -3.15 15.68 -22.33
N THR A 293 -2.19 15.82 -23.25
CA THR A 293 -0.84 15.22 -23.18
C THR A 293 0.18 16.08 -22.42
N THR A 294 -0.04 17.39 -22.32
CA THR A 294 0.83 18.35 -21.63
C THR A 294 0.01 19.33 -20.79
N LEU A 295 0.56 19.76 -19.66
CA LEU A 295 -0.03 20.79 -18.79
C LEU A 295 1.02 21.89 -18.55
N GLU A 296 0.66 23.14 -18.81
CA GLU A 296 1.53 24.27 -18.47
C GLU A 296 1.23 24.78 -17.06
N LEU A 297 2.28 24.91 -16.25
CA LEU A 297 2.18 25.21 -14.83
C LEU A 297 1.50 26.57 -14.56
N GLN A 298 1.65 27.53 -15.47
CA GLN A 298 0.99 28.83 -15.41
C GLN A 298 -0.54 28.77 -15.37
N TYR A 299 -1.16 27.76 -16.00
CA TYR A 299 -2.62 27.63 -16.05
C TYR A 299 -3.19 26.79 -14.89
N VAL A 300 -2.39 25.87 -14.32
CA VAL A 300 -2.84 24.89 -13.30
C VAL A 300 -2.34 25.17 -11.89
N ALA A 301 -1.22 25.90 -11.73
CA ALA A 301 -0.62 26.22 -10.43
C ALA A 301 0.34 27.43 -10.54
N PRO A 302 -0.16 28.65 -10.82
CA PRO A 302 0.68 29.83 -11.00
C PRO A 302 1.46 30.22 -9.72
N ALA A 303 1.08 29.69 -8.56
CA ALA A 303 1.85 29.85 -7.32
C ALA A 303 3.21 29.13 -7.37
N LEU A 304 3.30 27.94 -7.97
CA LEU A 304 4.58 27.22 -8.14
C LEU A 304 5.51 27.90 -9.15
N VAL A 305 4.97 28.57 -10.16
CA VAL A 305 5.77 29.37 -11.12
C VAL A 305 6.43 30.57 -10.43
N ARG A 306 5.74 31.18 -9.45
CA ARG A 306 6.27 32.27 -8.62
C ARG A 306 7.19 31.81 -7.50
N ALA A 307 7.12 30.53 -7.11
CA ALA A 307 7.96 29.94 -6.07
C ALA A 307 9.36 29.65 -6.61
N GLN A 308 10.25 30.64 -6.51
CA GLN A 308 11.66 30.55 -6.89
C GLN A 308 12.57 30.76 -5.67
N GLY A 309 13.71 30.06 -5.63
CA GLY A 309 14.72 30.22 -4.57
C GLY A 309 14.21 29.90 -3.16
N MET A 310 13.59 28.72 -3.00
CA MET A 310 12.98 28.31 -1.73
C MET A 310 14.04 27.89 -0.69
N GLU A 311 13.68 27.92 0.59
CA GLU A 311 14.44 27.28 1.69
C GLU A 311 14.13 25.77 1.78
N LEU A 312 12.97 25.37 1.25
CA LEU A 312 12.51 23.99 1.21
C LEU A 312 13.44 23.09 0.37
N ALA A 313 13.81 21.94 0.93
CA ALA A 313 14.57 20.91 0.24
C ALA A 313 13.80 20.35 -0.97
N VAL A 314 14.53 19.90 -1.99
CA VAL A 314 13.94 19.05 -3.04
C VAL A 314 13.36 17.77 -2.38
N PRO A 315 12.14 17.32 -2.73
CA PRO A 315 11.52 16.17 -2.10
C PRO A 315 12.40 14.91 -2.13
N GLY A 316 12.70 14.36 -0.96
CA GLY A 316 13.47 13.11 -0.84
C GLY A 316 14.99 13.23 -0.97
N THR A 317 15.57 14.43 -1.11
CA THR A 317 17.05 14.62 -1.14
C THR A 317 17.68 14.90 0.22
N TYR A 318 16.88 15.21 1.25
CA TYR A 318 17.40 15.59 2.57
C TYR A 318 18.11 14.43 3.28
N ILE A 319 19.39 14.60 3.57
CA ILE A 319 20.24 13.68 4.34
C ILE A 319 20.91 14.49 5.46
N ALA A 320 20.87 13.98 6.70
CA ALA A 320 21.49 14.67 7.83
C ALA A 320 23.03 14.72 7.69
N GLY A 321 23.60 15.92 7.84
CA GLY A 321 25.04 16.16 7.72
C GLY A 321 25.55 16.45 6.30
N GLU A 322 24.74 16.22 5.26
CA GLU A 322 25.06 16.53 3.87
C GLU A 322 24.61 17.95 3.46
N PRO A 323 25.16 18.54 2.38
CA PRO A 323 24.70 19.82 1.85
C PRO A 323 23.21 19.79 1.44
N LEU A 324 22.47 20.82 1.84
CA LEU A 324 21.04 20.94 1.54
C LEU A 324 20.81 21.35 0.08
N VAL A 325 20.17 20.48 -0.71
CA VAL A 325 19.67 20.84 -2.04
C VAL A 325 18.27 21.43 -1.93
N THR A 326 18.16 22.75 -2.07
CA THR A 326 16.88 23.47 -2.04
C THR A 326 16.18 23.51 -3.40
N ILE A 327 14.90 23.85 -3.43
CA ILE A 327 14.13 24.04 -4.67
C ILE A 327 14.47 25.42 -5.27
N ALA A 328 15.15 25.43 -6.42
CA ALA A 328 15.44 26.66 -7.16
C ALA A 328 14.23 27.12 -7.99
N ALA A 329 13.62 26.21 -8.75
CA ALA A 329 12.41 26.48 -9.55
C ALA A 329 11.69 25.18 -9.98
N PHE A 330 10.42 25.29 -10.33
CA PHE A 330 9.66 24.23 -11.00
C PHE A 330 9.69 24.40 -12.52
N ALA A 331 9.82 23.31 -13.27
CA ALA A 331 9.74 23.37 -14.74
C ALA A 331 8.34 23.85 -15.19
N PRO A 332 8.24 24.72 -16.22
CA PRO A 332 6.99 25.36 -16.60
C PRO A 332 5.99 24.43 -17.31
N GLN A 333 6.43 23.23 -17.73
CA GLN A 333 5.63 22.26 -18.45
C GLN A 333 5.72 20.89 -17.78
N LEU A 334 4.56 20.20 -17.72
CA LEU A 334 4.39 18.87 -17.17
C LEU A 334 3.91 17.94 -18.29
N GLN A 335 4.57 16.79 -18.44
CA GLN A 335 4.12 15.77 -19.40
C GLN A 335 3.13 14.83 -18.71
N VAL A 336 1.95 14.63 -19.30
CA VAL A 336 0.97 13.66 -18.82
C VAL A 336 1.26 12.31 -19.46
N ILE A 337 1.41 11.27 -18.64
CA ILE A 337 1.64 9.91 -19.12
C ILE A 337 0.30 9.25 -19.48
N SER A 338 0.22 8.67 -20.67
CA SER A 338 -0.97 7.98 -21.17
C SER A 338 -1.16 6.62 -20.47
N SER A 339 -1.72 6.63 -19.26
CA SER A 339 -2.17 5.45 -18.51
C SER A 339 -3.51 5.72 -17.81
N LYS A 340 -4.11 4.70 -17.16
CA LYS A 340 -5.41 4.84 -16.47
C LYS A 340 -5.42 5.99 -15.44
N GLN A 341 -4.39 6.09 -14.60
CA GLN A 341 -4.26 7.14 -13.57
C GLN A 341 -3.68 8.47 -14.11
N ARG A 342 -3.30 8.54 -15.39
CA ARG A 342 -2.76 9.74 -16.07
C ARG A 342 -1.69 10.52 -15.26
N PRO A 343 -0.67 9.88 -14.65
CA PRO A 343 0.27 10.55 -13.76
C PRO A 343 1.14 11.57 -14.53
N ARG A 344 1.67 12.56 -13.81
CA ARG A 344 2.40 13.70 -14.42
C ARG A 344 3.89 13.55 -14.17
N LYS A 345 4.68 13.70 -15.22
CA LYS A 345 6.13 13.90 -15.08
C LYS A 345 6.40 15.35 -14.70
N LEU A 346 6.85 15.53 -13.47
CA LEU A 346 7.28 16.80 -12.87
C LEU A 346 8.80 16.89 -12.93
N THR A 347 9.34 18.07 -13.19
CA THR A 347 10.78 18.35 -13.06
C THR A 347 10.97 19.55 -12.15
N ILE A 348 11.90 19.42 -11.20
CA ILE A 348 12.28 20.43 -10.22
C ILE A 348 13.77 20.72 -10.40
N HIS A 349 14.14 21.98 -10.54
CA HIS A 349 15.54 22.40 -10.59
C HIS A 349 16.04 22.62 -9.15
N GLY A 350 17.12 21.96 -8.78
CA GLY A 350 17.76 22.10 -7.48
C GLY A 350 18.66 23.34 -7.39
N GLY A 351 18.92 23.81 -6.17
CA GLY A 351 19.89 24.87 -5.89
C GLY A 351 21.35 24.49 -6.18
N ASP A 352 21.61 23.20 -6.41
CA ASP A 352 22.87 22.65 -6.91
C ASP A 352 23.01 22.71 -8.44
N GLY A 353 21.94 23.11 -9.14
CA GLY A 353 21.86 23.14 -10.61
C GLY A 353 21.45 21.81 -11.26
N ALA A 354 21.14 20.77 -10.49
CA ALA A 354 20.69 19.49 -11.03
C ALA A 354 19.17 19.49 -11.32
N GLU A 355 18.75 18.62 -12.24
CA GLU A 355 17.33 18.38 -12.54
C GLU A 355 16.81 17.13 -11.81
N TYR A 356 15.84 17.33 -10.94
CA TYR A 356 15.16 16.26 -10.20
C TYR A 356 13.80 15.97 -10.83
N MET A 357 13.71 14.80 -11.47
CA MET A 357 12.47 14.34 -12.11
C MET A 357 11.65 13.50 -11.14
N PHE A 358 10.34 13.71 -11.13
CA PHE A 358 9.37 12.97 -10.33
C PHE A 358 8.16 12.56 -11.16
N LEU A 359 7.53 11.46 -10.77
CA LEU A 359 6.22 11.02 -11.20
C LEU A 359 5.21 11.42 -10.12
N LEU A 360 4.39 12.43 -10.40
CA LEU A 360 3.27 12.85 -9.56
C LEU A 360 2.07 11.92 -9.84
N LYS A 361 1.77 11.02 -8.91
CA LYS A 361 0.58 10.15 -8.94
C LYS A 361 -0.57 10.79 -8.16
N GLY A 362 -1.78 10.68 -8.71
CA GLY A 362 -3.04 10.96 -8.05
C GLY A 362 -3.91 9.71 -7.96
N HIS A 363 -4.97 9.77 -7.14
CA HIS A 363 -5.87 8.65 -6.82
C HIS A 363 -5.16 7.44 -6.17
N GLU A 364 -4.02 7.67 -5.51
CA GLU A 364 -3.17 6.61 -4.96
C GLU A 364 -2.50 7.02 -3.64
N ASP A 365 -2.50 6.09 -2.68
CA ASP A 365 -1.87 6.24 -1.38
C ASP A 365 -0.43 5.71 -1.36
N LEU A 366 0.53 6.59 -1.68
CA LEU A 366 1.96 6.24 -1.74
C LEU A 366 2.62 5.94 -0.39
N ARG A 367 1.87 5.93 0.73
CA ARG A 367 2.43 5.52 2.02
C ARG A 367 2.81 4.04 2.00
N GLN A 368 2.09 3.22 1.26
CA GLN A 368 2.43 1.81 1.03
C GLN A 368 3.82 1.69 0.37
N ASP A 369 4.03 2.36 -0.76
CA ASP A 369 5.32 2.42 -1.46
C ASP A 369 6.45 3.02 -0.60
N GLU A 370 6.18 4.07 0.19
CA GLU A 370 7.14 4.66 1.15
C GLU A 370 7.62 3.62 2.19
N ARG A 371 6.68 2.86 2.77
CA ARG A 371 6.99 1.77 3.72
C ARG A 371 7.78 0.65 3.03
N VAL A 372 7.46 0.27 1.80
CA VAL A 372 8.20 -0.74 1.02
C VAL A 372 9.64 -0.25 0.72
N MET A 373 9.85 1.04 0.41
CA MET A 373 11.19 1.61 0.24
C MET A 373 12.01 1.63 1.55
N GLN A 374 11.37 1.81 2.71
CA GLN A 374 12.03 1.64 4.01
C GLN A 374 12.43 0.17 4.25
N LEU A 375 11.55 -0.79 3.92
CA LEU A 375 11.85 -2.23 4.01
C LEU A 375 13.02 -2.63 3.13
N PHE A 376 13.07 -2.15 1.88
CA PHE A 376 14.22 -2.39 1.00
C PHE A 376 15.49 -1.73 1.52
N GLY A 377 15.38 -0.59 2.22
CA GLY A 377 16.51 0.03 2.93
C GLY A 377 17.07 -0.88 4.03
N LEU A 378 16.19 -1.44 4.86
CA LEU A 378 16.54 -2.40 5.92
C LEU A 378 17.16 -3.68 5.35
N VAL A 379 16.56 -4.26 4.29
CA VAL A 379 17.09 -5.46 3.61
C VAL A 379 18.47 -5.18 3.01
N ASN A 380 18.69 -4.04 2.35
CA ASN A 380 20.01 -3.67 1.85
C ASN A 380 21.04 -3.57 2.98
N SER A 381 20.69 -2.98 4.13
CA SER A 381 21.57 -2.93 5.30
C SER A 381 21.94 -4.33 5.83
N MET A 382 21.00 -5.28 5.81
CA MET A 382 21.26 -6.68 6.19
C MET A 382 22.17 -7.39 5.18
N LEU A 383 21.89 -7.24 3.88
CA LEU A 383 22.69 -7.83 2.80
C LEU A 383 24.12 -7.27 2.73
N SER A 384 24.33 -6.00 3.13
CA SER A 384 25.66 -5.40 3.25
C SER A 384 26.42 -5.80 4.52
N ALA A 385 25.71 -6.20 5.59
CA ALA A 385 26.34 -6.62 6.84
C ALA A 385 26.87 -8.07 6.79
N GLU A 386 26.19 -8.94 6.04
CA GLU A 386 26.60 -10.34 5.85
C GLU A 386 27.65 -10.47 4.74
N ARG A 387 28.81 -11.05 5.07
CA ARG A 387 29.97 -11.11 4.16
C ARG A 387 29.66 -11.84 2.85
N SER A 388 28.94 -12.95 2.92
CA SER A 388 28.63 -13.78 1.75
C SER A 388 27.72 -13.11 0.71
N THR A 389 26.97 -12.09 1.12
CA THR A 389 26.09 -11.28 0.27
C THR A 389 26.75 -9.95 -0.14
N ALA A 390 27.56 -9.36 0.75
CA ALA A 390 28.33 -8.15 0.47
C ALA A 390 29.40 -8.34 -0.62
N GLU A 391 30.14 -9.45 -0.61
CA GLU A 391 31.13 -9.81 -1.65
C GLU A 391 30.49 -9.99 -3.06
N ARG A 392 29.15 -10.01 -3.16
CA ARG A 392 28.39 -10.21 -4.40
C ARG A 392 27.60 -8.96 -4.84
N ASP A 393 27.73 -7.83 -4.15
CA ASP A 393 26.93 -6.60 -4.34
C ASP A 393 25.41 -6.87 -4.45
N LEU A 394 24.86 -7.63 -3.51
CA LEU A 394 23.43 -7.89 -3.46
C LEU A 394 22.69 -6.68 -2.87
N SER A 395 22.07 -5.89 -3.75
CA SER A 395 21.33 -4.68 -3.40
C SER A 395 20.00 -4.61 -4.15
N ILE A 396 18.92 -4.20 -3.47
CA ILE A 396 17.68 -3.74 -4.08
C ILE A 396 17.85 -2.28 -4.52
N ALA A 397 17.51 -1.98 -5.78
CA ALA A 397 17.41 -0.60 -6.24
C ALA A 397 16.22 0.10 -5.57
N ARG A 398 16.43 1.29 -5.02
CA ARG A 398 15.41 2.09 -4.34
C ARG A 398 15.25 3.44 -5.01
N TYR A 399 14.06 4.01 -4.90
CA TYR A 399 13.76 5.37 -5.35
C TYR A 399 13.06 6.15 -4.23
N ALA A 400 13.08 7.47 -4.31
CA ALA A 400 12.39 8.31 -3.34
C ALA A 400 10.86 8.17 -3.51
N VAL A 401 10.12 8.10 -2.41
CA VAL A 401 8.66 8.15 -2.42
C VAL A 401 8.23 9.17 -1.36
N ILE A 402 7.46 10.16 -1.75
CA ILE A 402 7.02 11.27 -0.90
C ILE A 402 5.50 11.40 -1.00
N PRO A 403 4.73 10.84 -0.04
CA PRO A 403 3.30 11.06 0.04
C PRO A 403 2.99 12.57 0.25
N LEU A 404 1.90 13.06 -0.35
CA LEU A 404 1.46 14.46 -0.22
C LEU A 404 0.07 14.58 0.45
N SER A 405 -0.78 13.59 0.20
CA SER A 405 -2.11 13.40 0.79
C SER A 405 -2.42 11.89 0.87
N PRO A 406 -3.55 11.47 1.49
CA PRO A 406 -3.99 10.06 1.44
C PRO A 406 -4.32 9.51 0.04
N ASN A 407 -4.28 10.35 -1.00
CA ASN A 407 -4.65 10.01 -2.38
C ASN A 407 -3.70 10.60 -3.45
N SER A 408 -2.52 11.11 -3.06
CA SER A 408 -1.52 11.58 -4.01
C SER A 408 -0.12 11.63 -3.42
N GLY A 409 0.89 11.59 -4.30
CA GLY A 409 2.27 11.88 -3.93
C GLY A 409 3.25 11.84 -5.10
N LEU A 410 4.54 11.98 -4.77
CA LEU A 410 5.65 11.94 -5.70
C LEU A 410 6.40 10.62 -5.60
N ILE A 411 6.72 10.03 -6.75
CA ILE A 411 7.71 8.96 -6.89
C ILE A 411 8.93 9.55 -7.63
N GLY A 412 10.12 9.34 -7.11
CA GLY A 412 11.37 9.76 -7.78
C GLY A 412 11.53 9.03 -9.10
N TRP A 413 11.76 9.78 -10.19
CA TRP A 413 11.95 9.18 -11.51
C TRP A 413 13.28 8.44 -11.56
N VAL A 414 13.26 7.15 -11.92
CA VAL A 414 14.50 6.38 -12.10
C VAL A 414 15.03 6.61 -13.52
N PRO A 415 16.18 7.29 -13.69
CA PRO A 415 16.73 7.57 -15.01
C PRO A 415 17.27 6.30 -15.65
N ASN A 416 17.31 6.27 -16.99
CA ASN A 416 17.93 5.21 -17.79
C ASN A 416 17.33 3.79 -17.64
N CYS A 417 16.14 3.67 -17.06
CA CYS A 417 15.41 2.40 -16.97
C CYS A 417 14.32 2.31 -18.05
N ASP A 418 14.14 1.14 -18.65
CA ASP A 418 13.02 0.79 -19.53
C ASP A 418 12.19 -0.33 -18.92
N THR A 419 10.88 -0.37 -19.17
CA THR A 419 10.06 -1.52 -18.76
C THR A 419 10.37 -2.74 -19.64
N LEU A 420 10.27 -3.95 -19.10
CA LEU A 420 10.44 -5.19 -19.89
C LEU A 420 9.46 -5.23 -21.06
N HIS A 421 8.23 -4.74 -20.87
CA HIS A 421 7.25 -4.56 -21.94
C HIS A 421 7.77 -3.65 -23.07
N ALA A 422 8.35 -2.50 -22.74
CA ALA A 422 8.87 -1.57 -23.75
C ALA A 422 10.05 -2.18 -24.53
N LEU A 423 10.96 -2.86 -23.84
CA LEU A 423 12.12 -3.55 -24.42
C LEU A 423 11.72 -4.69 -25.37
N ILE A 424 10.77 -5.53 -24.95
CA ILE A 424 10.25 -6.64 -25.77
C ILE A 424 9.48 -6.11 -26.98
N ARG A 425 8.69 -5.04 -26.80
CA ARG A 425 7.97 -4.37 -27.89
C ARG A 425 8.92 -3.80 -28.94
N GLU A 426 9.91 -3.00 -28.55
CA GLU A 426 10.92 -2.43 -29.46
C GLU A 426 11.62 -3.53 -30.26
N TYR A 427 12.04 -4.60 -29.58
CA TYR A 427 12.70 -5.74 -30.21
C TYR A 427 11.80 -6.48 -31.21
N ARG A 428 10.55 -6.81 -30.83
CA ARG A 428 9.60 -7.52 -31.69
C ARG A 428 9.19 -6.68 -32.91
N GLU A 429 8.91 -5.40 -32.72
CA GLU A 429 8.59 -4.45 -33.80
C GLU A 429 9.75 -4.34 -34.81
N SER A 430 11.00 -4.22 -34.35
CA SER A 430 12.18 -4.17 -35.22
C SER A 430 12.35 -5.42 -36.11
N ARG A 431 11.80 -6.57 -35.67
CA ARG A 431 11.84 -7.86 -36.38
C ARG A 431 10.51 -8.23 -37.04
N LYS A 432 9.51 -7.34 -37.03
CA LYS A 432 8.16 -7.56 -37.56
C LYS A 432 7.42 -8.75 -36.91
N ILE A 433 7.77 -9.09 -35.68
CA ILE A 433 7.09 -10.12 -34.88
C ILE A 433 5.88 -9.45 -34.18
N PRO A 434 4.66 -9.99 -34.29
CA PRO A 434 3.51 -9.45 -33.56
C PRO A 434 3.73 -9.52 -32.04
N LEU A 435 3.44 -8.43 -31.31
CA LEU A 435 3.62 -8.39 -29.86
C LEU A 435 2.83 -9.48 -29.12
N ASN A 436 1.61 -9.78 -29.60
CA ASN A 436 0.70 -10.77 -29.05
C ASN A 436 0.74 -12.13 -29.78
N TRP A 437 1.89 -12.52 -30.34
CA TRP A 437 2.01 -13.74 -31.16
C TRP A 437 1.61 -15.02 -30.41
N GLU A 438 2.09 -15.22 -29.18
CA GLU A 438 1.75 -16.38 -28.35
C GLU A 438 0.23 -16.46 -28.09
N HIS A 439 -0.39 -15.34 -27.73
CA HIS A 439 -1.84 -15.28 -27.51
C HIS A 439 -2.64 -15.61 -28.77
N ARG A 440 -2.16 -15.24 -29.97
CA ARG A 440 -2.79 -15.66 -31.24
C ARG A 440 -2.70 -17.16 -31.46
N LEU A 441 -1.58 -17.78 -31.10
CA LEU A 441 -1.42 -19.25 -31.19
C LEU A 441 -2.37 -19.96 -30.23
N MET A 442 -2.47 -19.49 -28.98
CA MET A 442 -3.43 -20.00 -27.99
C MET A 442 -4.87 -19.93 -28.53
N LEU A 443 -5.30 -18.76 -29.02
CA LEU A 443 -6.64 -18.57 -29.60
C LEU A 443 -6.88 -19.35 -30.89
N SER A 444 -5.82 -19.68 -31.65
CA SER A 444 -5.93 -20.52 -32.86
C SER A 444 -6.19 -22.00 -32.53
N MET A 445 -5.76 -22.45 -31.35
CA MET A 445 -6.04 -23.79 -30.84
C MET A 445 -7.37 -23.84 -30.08
N ALA A 446 -7.65 -22.84 -29.24
CA ALA A 446 -8.88 -22.73 -28.47
C ALA A 446 -9.37 -21.27 -28.38
N PRO A 447 -10.41 -20.87 -29.15
CA PRO A 447 -10.94 -19.51 -29.13
C PRO A 447 -11.45 -19.07 -27.75
N ASP A 448 -12.08 -19.97 -26.99
CA ASP A 448 -12.67 -19.68 -25.68
C ASP A 448 -11.72 -19.99 -24.50
N TYR A 449 -10.43 -19.64 -24.64
CA TYR A 449 -9.37 -19.96 -23.66
C TYR A 449 -9.76 -19.64 -22.21
N ASP A 450 -10.38 -18.49 -21.95
CA ASP A 450 -10.70 -18.04 -20.59
C ASP A 450 -11.68 -18.97 -19.84
N HIS A 451 -12.57 -19.68 -20.55
CA HIS A 451 -13.56 -20.59 -19.97
C HIS A 451 -13.07 -22.03 -19.84
N LEU A 452 -11.86 -22.36 -20.32
CA LEU A 452 -11.32 -23.71 -20.25
C LEU A 452 -10.98 -24.15 -18.80
N PRO A 453 -11.18 -25.44 -18.46
CA PRO A 453 -10.59 -26.06 -17.27
C PRO A 453 -9.07 -25.93 -17.25
N VAL A 454 -8.46 -25.95 -16.05
CA VAL A 454 -7.01 -25.74 -15.88
C VAL A 454 -6.17 -26.71 -16.72
N ILE A 455 -6.52 -27.99 -16.78
CA ILE A 455 -5.78 -28.99 -17.58
C ILE A 455 -5.78 -28.67 -19.09
N ASN A 456 -6.91 -28.23 -19.64
CA ASN A 456 -7.01 -27.79 -21.03
C ASN A 456 -6.28 -26.46 -21.27
N LYS A 457 -6.24 -25.56 -20.25
CA LYS A 457 -5.43 -24.34 -20.33
C LYS A 457 -3.94 -24.64 -20.38
N VAL A 458 -3.46 -25.65 -19.64
CA VAL A 458 -2.06 -26.10 -19.70
C VAL A 458 -1.72 -26.60 -21.10
N GLU A 459 -2.54 -27.47 -21.71
CA GLU A 459 -2.33 -27.98 -23.06
C GLU A 459 -2.21 -26.84 -24.11
N VAL A 460 -3.15 -25.89 -24.09
CA VAL A 460 -3.15 -24.74 -25.02
C VAL A 460 -1.98 -23.78 -24.74
N PHE A 461 -1.58 -23.63 -23.48
CA PHE A 461 -0.44 -22.83 -23.07
C PHE A 461 0.87 -23.46 -23.57
N GLU A 462 1.08 -24.75 -23.31
CA GLU A 462 2.26 -25.52 -23.74
C GLU A 462 2.40 -25.54 -25.27
N TYR A 463 1.31 -25.75 -26.01
CA TYR A 463 1.31 -25.62 -27.48
C TYR A 463 1.87 -24.26 -27.95
N ALA A 464 1.45 -23.16 -27.32
CA ALA A 464 1.95 -21.84 -27.64
C ALA A 464 3.40 -21.62 -27.17
N LEU A 465 3.83 -22.25 -26.07
CA LEU A 465 5.22 -22.22 -25.63
C LEU A 465 6.13 -22.95 -26.63
N ASP A 466 5.82 -24.19 -27.00
CA ASP A 466 6.65 -25.00 -27.90
C ASP A 466 6.72 -24.42 -29.32
N SER A 467 5.64 -23.77 -29.76
CA SER A 467 5.58 -23.04 -31.03
C SER A 467 6.43 -21.75 -31.07
N THR A 468 7.06 -21.33 -29.97
CA THR A 468 7.75 -20.02 -29.87
C THR A 468 9.06 -20.06 -29.08
N SER A 469 10.09 -19.32 -29.54
CA SER A 469 11.43 -19.41 -28.92
C SER A 469 11.52 -18.81 -27.51
N GLY A 470 10.86 -17.69 -27.22
CA GLY A 470 10.96 -17.00 -25.91
C GLY A 470 12.36 -16.42 -25.61
N GLU A 471 13.22 -16.22 -26.62
CA GLU A 471 14.60 -15.75 -26.46
C GLU A 471 14.74 -14.21 -26.51
N ASP A 472 13.63 -13.47 -26.48
CA ASP A 472 13.62 -12.04 -26.80
C ASP A 472 14.41 -11.20 -25.79
N LEU A 473 14.18 -11.40 -24.49
CA LEU A 473 14.91 -10.68 -23.43
C LEU A 473 16.41 -11.00 -23.43
N HIS A 474 16.77 -12.26 -23.67
CA HIS A 474 18.16 -12.70 -23.85
C HIS A 474 18.84 -11.92 -24.99
N LYS A 475 18.19 -11.88 -26.17
CA LYS A 475 18.70 -11.17 -27.35
C LYS A 475 18.73 -9.66 -27.14
N VAL A 476 17.78 -9.09 -26.39
CA VAL A 476 17.81 -7.67 -25.98
C VAL A 476 19.00 -7.37 -25.09
N LEU A 477 19.28 -8.19 -24.07
CA LEU A 477 20.43 -8.02 -23.17
C LEU A 477 21.75 -8.06 -23.95
N TRP A 478 21.87 -8.96 -24.93
CA TRP A 478 23.01 -9.03 -25.85
C TRP A 478 23.10 -7.77 -26.74
N LEU A 479 22.06 -7.47 -27.52
CA LEU A 479 22.06 -6.39 -28.52
C LEU A 479 22.18 -4.98 -27.92
N LYS A 480 21.72 -4.77 -26.68
CA LYS A 480 21.85 -3.50 -25.95
C LYS A 480 23.17 -3.42 -25.15
N SER A 481 24.07 -4.38 -25.25
CA SER A 481 25.38 -4.36 -24.60
C SER A 481 26.50 -4.02 -25.59
N ARG A 482 27.48 -3.24 -25.16
CA ARG A 482 28.55 -2.72 -26.05
C ARG A 482 29.60 -3.76 -26.43
N ASN A 483 29.89 -4.69 -25.52
CA ASN A 483 30.84 -5.79 -25.67
C ASN A 483 30.39 -6.99 -24.83
N SER A 484 31.11 -8.11 -24.95
CA SER A 484 30.82 -9.36 -24.23
C SER A 484 31.07 -9.28 -22.71
N GLU A 485 32.01 -8.45 -22.26
CA GLU A 485 32.33 -8.25 -20.84
C GLU A 485 31.18 -7.53 -20.11
N ILE A 486 30.76 -6.35 -20.61
CA ILE A 486 29.62 -5.60 -20.08
C ILE A 486 28.35 -6.44 -20.14
N TRP A 487 28.18 -7.25 -21.19
CA TRP A 487 27.05 -8.17 -21.27
C TRP A 487 27.09 -9.24 -20.15
N LEU A 488 28.25 -9.84 -19.87
CA LEU A 488 28.43 -10.84 -18.83
C LEU A 488 28.15 -10.26 -17.43
N ASP A 489 28.62 -9.05 -17.17
CA ASP A 489 28.36 -8.33 -15.92
C ASP A 489 26.88 -7.95 -15.77
N ARG A 490 26.25 -7.43 -16.83
CA ARG A 490 24.82 -7.12 -16.85
C ARG A 490 23.95 -8.36 -16.68
N ARG A 491 24.29 -9.48 -17.32
CA ARG A 491 23.61 -10.78 -17.14
C ARG A 491 23.73 -11.25 -15.69
N THR A 492 24.93 -11.19 -15.12
CA THR A 492 25.19 -11.59 -13.72
C THR A 492 24.41 -10.70 -12.73
N THR A 493 24.36 -9.40 -13.00
CA THR A 493 23.65 -8.39 -12.20
C THR A 493 22.13 -8.54 -12.33
N TYR A 494 21.62 -8.83 -13.53
CA TYR A 494 20.24 -9.20 -13.79
C TYR A 494 19.83 -10.45 -13.00
N THR A 495 20.60 -11.54 -13.07
CA THR A 495 20.32 -12.78 -12.33
C THR A 495 20.30 -12.54 -10.82
N ARG A 496 21.28 -11.79 -10.28
CA ARG A 496 21.37 -11.47 -8.85
C ARG A 496 20.21 -10.59 -8.38
N SER A 497 19.92 -9.50 -9.08
CA SER A 497 18.82 -8.58 -8.73
C SER A 497 17.45 -9.25 -8.85
N THR A 498 17.23 -10.08 -9.88
CA THR A 498 16.02 -10.91 -10.00
C THR A 498 15.88 -11.85 -8.81
N ALA A 499 16.94 -12.57 -8.41
CA ALA A 499 16.92 -13.48 -7.26
C ALA A 499 16.60 -12.76 -5.92
N VAL A 500 17.21 -11.59 -5.68
CA VAL A 500 16.93 -10.77 -4.49
C VAL A 500 15.46 -10.35 -4.48
N MET A 501 14.94 -9.83 -5.59
CA MET A 501 13.54 -9.38 -5.69
C MET A 501 12.53 -10.53 -5.67
N SER A 502 12.88 -11.72 -6.17
CA SER A 502 12.04 -12.92 -6.04
C SER A 502 11.83 -13.31 -4.58
N MET A 503 12.89 -13.36 -3.77
CA MET A 503 12.79 -13.75 -2.36
C MET A 503 12.11 -12.68 -1.50
N VAL A 504 12.47 -11.40 -1.70
CA VAL A 504 11.90 -10.28 -0.94
C VAL A 504 10.45 -10.01 -1.35
N GLY A 505 10.14 -10.14 -2.64
CA GLY A 505 8.77 -10.02 -3.16
C GLY A 505 7.86 -11.15 -2.69
N TYR A 506 8.35 -12.40 -2.63
CA TYR A 506 7.60 -13.51 -2.01
C TYR A 506 7.30 -13.26 -0.53
N LEU A 507 8.30 -12.80 0.24
CA LEU A 507 8.15 -12.50 1.66
C LEU A 507 7.07 -11.43 1.89
N LEU A 508 7.14 -10.33 1.13
CA LEU A 508 6.17 -9.23 1.19
C LEU A 508 4.80 -9.59 0.58
N GLY A 509 4.71 -10.65 -0.23
CA GLY A 509 3.51 -10.99 -0.99
C GLY A 509 3.20 -9.97 -2.08
N LEU A 510 4.22 -9.47 -2.78
CA LEU A 510 4.07 -8.52 -3.89
C LEU A 510 3.33 -9.15 -5.07
N GLY A 511 2.26 -8.51 -5.53
CA GLY A 511 1.45 -8.93 -6.66
C GLY A 511 1.63 -8.08 -7.92
N ASP A 512 0.81 -8.38 -8.94
CA ASP A 512 0.67 -7.65 -10.21
C ASP A 512 1.97 -7.40 -10.97
N ARG A 513 2.80 -8.44 -11.03
CA ARG A 513 4.15 -8.42 -11.62
C ARG A 513 4.11 -8.58 -13.15
N HIS A 514 3.25 -7.82 -13.81
CA HIS A 514 3.20 -7.78 -15.27
C HIS A 514 4.43 -7.06 -15.84
N PRO A 515 4.81 -7.28 -17.12
CA PRO A 515 6.07 -6.78 -17.68
C PRO A 515 6.22 -5.25 -17.76
N SER A 516 5.18 -4.47 -17.43
CA SER A 516 5.28 -3.01 -17.35
C SER A 516 5.64 -2.50 -15.95
N ASN A 517 5.40 -3.32 -14.90
CA ASN A 517 5.80 -3.05 -13.51
C ASN A 517 7.22 -3.56 -13.19
N LEU A 518 7.90 -4.11 -14.20
CA LEU A 518 9.28 -4.56 -14.15
C LEU A 518 10.12 -3.69 -15.08
N MET A 519 11.12 -3.02 -14.53
CA MET A 519 12.07 -2.17 -15.26
C MET A 519 13.48 -2.78 -15.22
N LEU A 520 14.25 -2.55 -16.29
CA LEU A 520 15.65 -2.91 -16.39
C LEU A 520 16.49 -1.64 -16.59
N ASP A 521 17.53 -1.47 -15.78
CA ASP A 521 18.52 -0.42 -16.02
C ASP A 521 19.36 -0.72 -17.28
N ARG A 522 19.46 0.25 -18.18
CA ARG A 522 20.24 0.18 -19.42
C ARG A 522 21.73 -0.05 -19.17
N TYR A 523 22.28 0.41 -18.04
CA TYR A 523 23.72 0.34 -17.78
C TYR A 523 24.11 -0.87 -16.92
N SER A 524 23.61 -0.97 -15.68
CA SER A 524 23.96 -2.06 -14.76
C SER A 524 23.25 -3.38 -15.07
N GLY A 525 22.08 -3.34 -15.72
CA GLY A 525 21.22 -4.52 -15.85
C GLY A 525 20.54 -4.93 -14.54
N LYS A 526 20.55 -4.12 -13.47
CA LYS A 526 19.72 -4.37 -12.28
C LYS A 526 18.23 -4.33 -12.67
N LEU A 527 17.48 -5.35 -12.25
CA LEU A 527 16.02 -5.40 -12.32
C LEU A 527 15.45 -4.53 -11.18
N LEU A 528 14.50 -3.67 -11.52
CA LEU A 528 13.74 -2.83 -10.59
C LEU A 528 12.26 -3.18 -10.70
N HIS A 529 11.60 -3.35 -9.56
CA HIS A 529 10.13 -3.39 -9.51
C HIS A 529 9.60 -2.00 -9.25
N ILE A 530 8.49 -1.64 -9.90
CA ILE A 530 7.73 -0.43 -9.65
C ILE A 530 6.27 -0.80 -9.39
N ASP A 531 5.53 0.12 -8.75
CA ASP A 531 4.14 -0.05 -8.36
C ASP A 531 3.92 -1.13 -7.28
N PHE A 532 3.81 -0.71 -6.01
CA PHE A 532 3.64 -1.62 -4.88
C PHE A 532 2.21 -1.63 -4.32
N GLY A 533 1.21 -1.21 -5.10
CA GLY A 533 -0.20 -1.20 -4.69
C GLY A 533 -0.72 -2.58 -4.24
N ASP A 534 -0.27 -3.66 -4.91
CA ASP A 534 -0.57 -5.04 -4.52
C ASP A 534 0.55 -5.61 -3.62
N CYS A 535 0.40 -5.47 -2.30
CA CYS A 535 1.23 -6.15 -1.29
C CYS A 535 0.40 -7.20 -0.53
N PHE A 536 1.07 -7.98 0.33
CA PHE A 536 0.43 -8.87 1.31
C PHE A 536 -0.53 -9.90 0.70
N GLU A 537 -0.17 -10.46 -0.46
CA GLU A 537 -0.94 -11.49 -1.19
C GLU A 537 -2.31 -11.01 -1.72
N ALA A 538 -2.54 -9.69 -1.79
CA ALA A 538 -3.78 -9.11 -2.33
C ALA A 538 -4.14 -9.63 -3.74
N SER A 539 -3.15 -9.85 -4.63
CA SER A 539 -3.38 -10.43 -5.96
C SER A 539 -3.72 -11.93 -5.95
N MET A 540 -3.35 -12.66 -4.89
CA MET A 540 -3.65 -14.09 -4.75
C MET A 540 -5.10 -14.35 -4.32
N ASN A 541 -5.68 -13.37 -3.62
CA ASN A 541 -7.03 -13.40 -3.04
C ASN A 541 -8.10 -12.72 -3.93
N ARG A 542 -7.77 -12.38 -5.17
CA ARG A 542 -8.73 -11.79 -6.13
C ARG A 542 -9.73 -12.83 -6.66
N ASP A 543 -11.01 -12.45 -6.73
CA ASP A 543 -12.07 -13.29 -7.32
C ASP A 543 -11.86 -13.56 -8.82
N LYS A 544 -11.22 -12.62 -9.53
CA LYS A 544 -10.93 -12.71 -10.96
C LYS A 544 -9.43 -12.79 -11.18
N PHE A 545 -8.99 -13.85 -11.87
CA PHE A 545 -7.59 -14.13 -12.22
C PHE A 545 -6.60 -14.01 -11.04
N PRO A 546 -6.78 -14.79 -9.96
CA PRO A 546 -5.86 -14.80 -8.82
C PRO A 546 -4.44 -15.21 -9.25
N GLU A 547 -3.44 -14.44 -8.82
CA GLU A 547 -2.03 -14.72 -9.13
C GLU A 547 -1.54 -15.90 -8.26
N LYS A 548 -1.34 -17.09 -8.87
CA LYS A 548 -0.95 -18.31 -8.14
C LYS A 548 0.57 -18.51 -7.98
N VAL A 549 1.39 -17.65 -8.56
CA VAL A 549 2.86 -17.75 -8.50
C VAL A 549 3.47 -16.93 -7.35
N PRO A 550 4.51 -17.42 -6.64
CA PRO A 550 5.13 -16.68 -5.53
C PRO A 550 5.98 -15.50 -6.02
N PHE A 551 6.53 -15.57 -7.23
CA PHE A 551 7.20 -14.49 -7.96
C PHE A 551 7.17 -14.77 -9.46
N ARG A 552 7.33 -13.72 -10.30
CA ARG A 552 7.46 -13.90 -11.75
C ARG A 552 8.81 -14.55 -12.06
N LEU A 553 8.78 -15.78 -12.58
CA LEU A 553 9.94 -16.47 -13.16
C LEU A 553 9.51 -17.19 -14.44
N THR A 554 9.11 -16.42 -15.45
CA THR A 554 8.65 -16.95 -16.74
C THR A 554 9.82 -17.40 -17.63
N ARG A 555 9.55 -18.21 -18.65
CA ARG A 555 10.59 -18.82 -19.50
C ARG A 555 11.53 -17.80 -20.15
N MET A 556 11.08 -16.61 -20.56
CA MET A 556 11.94 -15.58 -21.16
C MET A 556 12.88 -14.95 -20.12
N MET A 557 12.46 -14.84 -18.86
CA MET A 557 13.34 -14.43 -17.75
C MET A 557 14.39 -15.51 -17.45
N ILE A 558 14.00 -16.79 -17.48
CA ILE A 558 14.92 -17.92 -17.29
C ILE A 558 15.94 -18.00 -18.44
N LYS A 559 15.49 -17.87 -19.70
CA LYS A 559 16.36 -17.89 -20.89
C LYS A 559 17.34 -16.71 -20.91
N ALA A 560 16.99 -15.57 -20.32
CA ALA A 560 17.92 -14.45 -20.11
C ALA A 560 19.08 -14.76 -19.14
N MET A 561 18.97 -15.83 -18.33
CA MET A 561 20.06 -16.34 -17.47
C MET A 561 20.96 -17.38 -18.18
N GLU A 562 20.61 -17.76 -19.42
CA GLU A 562 21.33 -18.69 -20.30
C GLU A 562 21.74 -20.03 -19.65
N VAL A 563 23.02 -20.42 -19.78
CA VAL A 563 23.59 -21.74 -19.47
C VAL A 563 23.53 -22.10 -17.99
N SER A 564 23.41 -21.12 -17.10
CA SER A 564 23.14 -21.37 -15.68
C SER A 564 21.64 -21.55 -15.40
N GLY A 565 20.76 -20.99 -16.23
CA GLY A 565 19.33 -20.95 -16.00
C GLY A 565 18.98 -20.59 -14.56
N ILE A 566 18.18 -21.45 -13.94
CA ILE A 566 17.83 -21.39 -12.51
C ILE A 566 18.94 -22.03 -11.63
N GLU A 567 19.58 -23.08 -12.14
CA GLU A 567 20.57 -23.91 -11.44
C GLU A 567 21.97 -23.27 -11.44
N GLY A 568 22.15 -22.29 -10.56
CA GLY A 568 23.43 -21.64 -10.33
C GLY A 568 23.26 -20.32 -9.60
N ASN A 569 23.74 -19.23 -10.19
CA ASN A 569 23.71 -17.89 -9.60
C ASN A 569 22.34 -17.47 -9.07
N PHE A 570 21.24 -17.86 -9.73
CA PHE A 570 19.88 -17.57 -9.25
C PHE A 570 19.60 -18.30 -7.94
N ARG A 571 19.56 -19.64 -7.94
CA ARG A 571 19.33 -20.47 -6.74
C ARG A 571 20.25 -20.09 -5.57
N THR A 572 21.55 -20.03 -5.77
CA THR A 572 22.50 -19.73 -4.69
C THR A 572 22.31 -18.32 -4.13
N THR A 573 21.86 -17.36 -4.94
CA THR A 573 21.50 -16.01 -4.46
C THR A 573 20.19 -16.04 -3.68
N CYS A 574 19.16 -16.75 -4.16
CA CYS A 574 17.90 -16.95 -3.44
C CYS A 574 18.13 -17.56 -2.04
N GLU A 575 18.95 -18.61 -1.94
CA GLU A 575 19.31 -19.24 -0.66
C GLU A 575 20.10 -18.29 0.26
N ALA A 576 21.02 -17.49 -0.27
CA ALA A 576 21.78 -16.52 0.52
C ALA A 576 20.88 -15.41 1.07
N VAL A 577 20.03 -14.83 0.22
CA VAL A 577 19.07 -13.79 0.61
C VAL A 577 18.08 -14.33 1.64
N LEU A 578 17.46 -15.47 1.38
CA LEU A 578 16.49 -16.06 2.31
C LEU A 578 17.14 -16.43 3.66
N ARG A 579 18.39 -16.91 3.68
CA ARG A 579 19.14 -17.14 4.93
C ARG A 579 19.28 -15.87 5.76
N VAL A 580 19.68 -14.76 5.14
CA VAL A 580 19.81 -13.45 5.82
C VAL A 580 18.46 -12.95 6.34
N LEU A 581 17.39 -13.04 5.52
CA LEU A 581 16.04 -12.64 5.92
C LEU A 581 15.53 -13.48 7.11
N ARG A 582 15.77 -14.80 7.11
CA ARG A 582 15.42 -15.68 8.24
C ARG A 582 16.22 -15.37 9.52
N GLN A 583 17.52 -15.04 9.39
CA GLN A 583 18.38 -14.68 10.53
C GLN A 583 17.91 -13.39 11.21
N HIS A 584 17.47 -12.39 10.43
CA HIS A 584 16.99 -11.11 10.95
C HIS A 584 15.45 -10.97 10.96
N LYS A 585 14.73 -12.10 11.05
CA LYS A 585 13.25 -12.13 10.96
C LYS A 585 12.57 -11.13 11.89
N ASP A 586 13.02 -11.00 13.14
CA ASP A 586 12.37 -10.14 14.14
C ASP A 586 12.45 -8.65 13.75
N SER A 587 13.55 -8.24 13.12
CA SER A 587 13.78 -6.85 12.69
C SER A 587 12.92 -6.50 11.48
N LEU A 588 12.69 -7.48 10.59
CA LEU A 588 11.72 -7.36 9.49
C LEU A 588 10.29 -7.29 10.05
N MET A 589 9.96 -8.19 10.98
CA MET A 589 8.66 -8.25 11.64
C MET A 589 8.32 -6.95 12.39
N ALA A 590 9.25 -6.39 13.19
CA ALA A 590 9.03 -5.12 13.88
C ALA A 590 8.77 -3.93 12.91
N MET A 591 9.40 -3.95 11.73
CA MET A 591 9.10 -2.96 10.69
C MET A 591 7.70 -3.19 10.08
N LEU A 592 7.35 -4.45 9.78
CA LEU A 592 6.07 -4.84 9.18
C LEU A 592 4.88 -4.61 10.14
N GLU A 593 5.05 -4.85 11.45
CA GLU A 593 4.08 -4.52 12.51
C GLU A 593 3.73 -3.02 12.50
N ALA A 594 4.73 -2.15 12.24
CA ALA A 594 4.50 -0.72 12.13
C ALA A 594 3.72 -0.33 10.85
N PHE A 595 3.72 -1.17 9.81
CA PHE A 595 2.90 -0.96 8.59
C PHE A 595 1.46 -1.38 8.86
N VAL A 596 1.30 -2.56 9.45
CA VAL A 596 0.02 -3.21 9.71
C VAL A 596 -0.81 -2.49 10.78
N HIS A 597 -0.16 -1.84 11.75
CA HIS A 597 -0.83 -1.00 12.73
C HIS A 597 -0.95 0.50 12.33
N ASP A 598 -0.69 0.88 11.06
CA ASP A 598 -1.13 2.19 10.55
C ASP A 598 -2.60 2.07 10.10
N PRO A 599 -3.57 2.64 10.85
CA PRO A 599 -5.00 2.48 10.55
C PRO A 599 -5.42 3.08 9.22
N LEU A 600 -4.54 3.86 8.57
CA LEU A 600 -4.80 4.51 7.30
C LEU A 600 -4.11 3.83 6.11
N ILE A 601 -3.37 2.73 6.29
CA ILE A 601 -2.92 1.84 5.20
C ILE A 601 -3.84 0.62 5.12
N ASN A 602 -4.34 0.17 6.28
CA ASN A 602 -5.17 -1.01 6.46
C ASN A 602 -6.48 -1.06 5.62
N TRP A 603 -6.99 0.08 5.14
CA TRP A 603 -8.25 0.14 4.37
C TRP A 603 -8.18 -0.59 3.03
N ARG A 604 -7.03 -0.60 2.32
CA ARG A 604 -6.90 -1.36 1.06
C ARG A 604 -7.07 -2.87 1.24
N LEU A 605 -6.84 -3.39 2.46
CA LEU A 605 -7.10 -4.80 2.82
C LEU A 605 -8.59 -5.10 3.09
N LEU A 606 -9.46 -4.08 3.14
CA LEU A 606 -10.92 -4.23 3.26
C LEU A 606 -11.61 -4.29 1.89
N ASN A 607 -11.22 -3.42 0.95
CA ASN A 607 -11.86 -3.32 -0.37
C ASN A 607 -11.81 -4.63 -1.18
N THR A 608 -10.78 -5.47 -0.97
CA THR A 608 -10.72 -6.82 -1.56
C THR A 608 -11.85 -7.73 -1.10
N THR A 609 -12.49 -7.48 0.06
CA THR A 609 -13.66 -8.23 0.50
C THR A 609 -14.99 -7.53 0.33
N GLU A 610 -15.07 -6.21 0.16
CA GLU A 610 -16.35 -5.59 -0.26
C GLU A 610 -16.74 -6.19 -1.62
N ALA A 611 -15.81 -6.23 -2.58
CA ALA A 611 -15.99 -6.94 -3.84
C ALA A 611 -16.31 -8.44 -3.67
N ALA A 612 -15.63 -9.16 -2.77
CA ALA A 612 -15.86 -10.59 -2.58
C ALA A 612 -17.17 -10.92 -1.83
N THR A 613 -17.64 -10.02 -0.96
CA THR A 613 -18.89 -10.17 -0.20
C THR A 613 -20.07 -9.76 -1.07
N GLU A 614 -19.95 -8.70 -1.87
CA GLU A 614 -20.87 -8.39 -2.96
C GLU A 614 -20.94 -9.54 -3.99
N ALA A 615 -19.81 -10.14 -4.36
CA ALA A 615 -19.79 -11.29 -5.26
C ALA A 615 -20.40 -12.57 -4.64
N ALA A 616 -20.24 -12.78 -3.33
CA ALA A 616 -20.88 -13.88 -2.62
C ALA A 616 -22.41 -13.67 -2.52
N LEU A 617 -22.86 -12.47 -2.14
CA LEU A 617 -24.28 -12.10 -2.09
C LEU A 617 -24.92 -12.13 -3.48
N ALA A 618 -24.19 -11.75 -4.53
CA ALA A 618 -24.63 -11.87 -5.92
C ALA A 618 -24.75 -13.34 -6.36
N ARG A 619 -23.85 -14.22 -5.92
CA ARG A 619 -23.95 -15.68 -6.16
C ARG A 619 -25.15 -16.30 -5.43
N GLU A 620 -25.34 -16.01 -4.14
CA GLU A 620 -26.52 -16.48 -3.40
C GLU A 620 -27.82 -15.96 -4.03
N SER A 621 -27.83 -14.72 -4.52
CA SER A 621 -28.98 -14.14 -5.23
C SER A 621 -29.24 -14.82 -6.58
N GLN A 622 -28.20 -15.22 -7.31
CA GLN A 622 -28.31 -15.97 -8.57
C GLN A 622 -28.74 -17.43 -8.33
N GLU A 623 -28.25 -18.08 -7.27
CA GLU A 623 -28.65 -19.44 -6.89
C GLU A 623 -30.10 -19.48 -6.37
N ALA A 624 -30.52 -18.49 -5.59
CA ALA A 624 -31.91 -18.32 -5.19
C ALA A 624 -32.86 -18.06 -6.39
N ALA A 625 -32.41 -17.26 -7.36
CA ALA A 625 -33.16 -17.03 -8.61
C ALA A 625 -33.26 -18.30 -9.48
N ALA A 626 -32.19 -19.11 -9.53
CA ALA A 626 -32.19 -20.40 -10.24
C ALA A 626 -33.12 -21.43 -9.55
N ALA A 627 -33.13 -21.48 -8.21
CA ALA A 627 -34.01 -22.35 -7.43
C ALA A 627 -35.50 -21.99 -7.54
N GLY A 628 -35.83 -20.71 -7.79
CA GLY A 628 -37.21 -20.24 -7.95
C GLY A 628 -37.84 -20.50 -9.33
N GLY A 629 -37.07 -20.99 -10.32
CA GLY A 629 -37.45 -21.02 -11.73
C GLY A 629 -37.93 -22.35 -12.31
N GLY A 630 -38.29 -23.35 -11.49
CA GLY A 630 -38.40 -24.76 -11.92
C GLY A 630 -39.70 -25.50 -11.59
N GLY A 631 -40.75 -25.31 -12.41
CA GLY A 631 -41.69 -26.36 -12.82
C GLY A 631 -42.61 -27.04 -11.78
N ALA A 632 -43.92 -26.75 -11.86
CA ALA A 632 -44.95 -27.64 -11.33
C ALA A 632 -45.16 -28.87 -12.25
N GLY A 633 -45.13 -30.10 -11.72
CA GLY A 633 -45.44 -31.30 -12.51
C GLY A 633 -45.20 -32.67 -11.86
N ALA A 634 -46.28 -33.29 -11.37
CA ALA A 634 -46.53 -34.75 -11.27
C ALA A 634 -45.54 -35.72 -10.55
N ALA A 635 -45.99 -36.20 -9.37
CA ALA A 635 -46.06 -37.60 -8.90
C ALA A 635 -44.86 -38.57 -8.99
N GLY A 636 -44.49 -39.18 -7.83
CA GLY A 636 -43.62 -40.37 -7.77
C GLY A 636 -43.19 -40.76 -6.35
N GLY A 637 -43.88 -41.71 -5.70
CA GLY A 637 -43.74 -41.98 -4.26
C GLY A 637 -42.49 -42.75 -3.76
N VAL A 638 -42.51 -42.95 -2.43
CA VAL A 638 -41.80 -43.97 -1.59
C VAL A 638 -40.60 -43.50 -0.73
N ALA A 639 -40.75 -43.80 0.58
CA ALA A 639 -39.85 -43.66 1.75
C ALA A 639 -38.42 -44.27 1.58
N VAL A 640 -37.40 -44.07 2.43
CA VAL A 640 -37.25 -44.03 3.93
C VAL A 640 -35.95 -43.23 4.27
N GLY A 641 -35.70 -42.59 5.43
CA GLY A 641 -36.51 -42.34 6.64
C GLY A 641 -35.72 -42.47 7.98
N GLY A 642 -35.49 -41.36 8.71
CA GLY A 642 -34.79 -41.27 10.02
C GLY A 642 -33.45 -40.51 9.97
N ALA A 643 -32.96 -39.79 11.01
CA ALA A 643 -33.55 -39.40 12.31
C ALA A 643 -32.72 -38.26 13.00
N ALA A 644 -33.24 -37.71 14.11
CA ALA A 644 -32.68 -36.68 15.04
C ALA A 644 -32.74 -35.20 14.55
N ALA A 645 -33.43 -34.23 15.18
CA ALA A 645 -33.55 -33.81 16.61
C ALA A 645 -32.26 -33.17 17.15
N VAL A 646 -32.19 -32.05 17.89
CA VAL A 646 -33.14 -31.10 18.54
C VAL A 646 -32.52 -29.68 18.37
N GLY A 647 -33.19 -28.52 18.32
CA GLY A 647 -34.61 -28.14 18.47
C GLY A 647 -34.75 -26.87 19.34
N GLY A 648 -35.53 -25.85 18.94
CA GLY A 648 -35.60 -24.53 19.60
C GLY A 648 -37.04 -24.03 19.86
N PRO A 649 -37.28 -23.19 20.88
CA PRO A 649 -38.62 -22.75 21.25
C PRO A 649 -39.12 -21.59 20.37
N GLY A 650 -40.19 -21.83 19.61
CA GLY A 650 -40.89 -20.79 18.87
C GLY A 650 -41.90 -20.04 19.74
N ALA A 651 -42.04 -18.73 19.50
CA ALA A 651 -43.15 -17.92 20.01
C ALA A 651 -44.12 -17.61 18.86
N VAL A 652 -45.38 -18.01 19.03
CA VAL A 652 -46.45 -17.89 18.03
C VAL A 652 -47.04 -16.49 18.03
N LEU A 653 -47.21 -15.90 16.84
CA LEU A 653 -48.05 -14.71 16.65
C LEU A 653 -49.44 -15.14 16.16
N THR A 654 -50.46 -14.98 17.02
CA THR A 654 -51.87 -15.07 16.62
C THR A 654 -52.48 -13.66 16.53
N SER A 655 -53.29 -13.46 15.49
CA SER A 655 -54.06 -12.23 15.27
C SER A 655 -55.35 -12.20 16.10
N GLY A 656 -55.67 -11.06 16.70
CA GLY A 656 -56.95 -10.79 17.38
C GLY A 656 -57.32 -9.31 17.31
N ALA A 657 -58.60 -8.99 17.17
CA ALA A 657 -59.06 -7.67 16.72
C ALA A 657 -59.66 -6.78 17.83
N GLY A 658 -59.37 -5.48 17.73
CA GLY A 658 -60.31 -4.36 17.93
C GLY A 658 -60.83 -4.00 19.33
N GLN A 659 -60.51 -2.77 19.79
CA GLN A 659 -61.45 -1.88 20.49
C GLN A 659 -60.97 -0.41 20.45
N GLN A 660 -61.89 0.53 20.65
CA GLN A 660 -61.66 1.99 20.57
C GLN A 660 -61.45 2.60 21.97
N GLY A 661 -60.62 3.64 22.10
CA GLY A 661 -60.62 4.49 23.30
C GLY A 661 -59.36 5.35 23.50
N GLU A 662 -59.57 6.65 23.66
CA GLU A 662 -58.70 7.67 24.26
C GLU A 662 -57.39 8.12 23.55
N MET A 663 -57.23 9.44 23.48
CA MET A 663 -56.04 10.16 23.02
C MET A 663 -55.20 10.62 24.23
N PRO A 664 -53.93 10.24 24.36
CA PRO A 664 -52.93 10.99 25.11
C PRO A 664 -52.29 12.07 24.24
N SER A 665 -51.84 13.15 24.88
CA SER A 665 -51.15 14.29 24.25
C SER A 665 -49.82 13.90 23.58
N PRO A 666 -49.35 14.67 22.57
CA PRO A 666 -48.16 14.30 21.81
C PRO A 666 -46.89 14.38 22.68
N PRO A 667 -46.08 13.30 22.76
CA PRO A 667 -44.78 13.37 23.41
C PRO A 667 -43.82 14.23 22.58
N GLN A 668 -42.88 14.87 23.27
CA GLN A 668 -41.99 15.89 22.73
C GLN A 668 -41.14 15.36 21.57
N ARG A 669 -41.42 15.80 20.33
CA ARG A 669 -40.66 15.42 19.11
C ARG A 669 -39.14 15.53 19.29
N GLY A 670 -38.68 16.59 19.95
CA GLY A 670 -37.26 16.84 20.20
C GLY A 670 -36.55 15.88 21.18
N ALA A 671 -37.29 15.09 21.97
CA ALA A 671 -36.68 14.03 22.78
C ALA A 671 -36.41 12.79 21.93
N ARG A 672 -37.41 12.33 21.17
CA ARG A 672 -37.32 11.15 20.31
C ARG A 672 -36.35 11.36 19.12
N GLU A 673 -36.22 12.58 18.62
CA GLU A 673 -35.18 12.94 17.64
C GLU A 673 -33.76 12.92 18.23
N ARG A 674 -33.58 13.24 19.52
CA ARG A 674 -32.30 13.08 20.21
C ARG A 674 -31.97 11.61 20.44
N GLU A 675 -32.91 10.83 20.95
CA GLU A 675 -32.75 9.39 21.14
C GLU A 675 -32.44 8.67 19.81
N LEU A 676 -33.13 9.00 18.71
CA LEU A 676 -32.83 8.45 17.38
C LEU A 676 -31.46 8.88 16.86
N ARG A 677 -31.01 10.11 17.16
CA ARG A 677 -29.69 10.60 16.78
C ARG A 677 -28.59 9.95 17.61
N GLU A 678 -28.78 9.84 18.92
CA GLU A 678 -27.86 9.16 19.84
C GLU A 678 -27.78 7.66 19.54
N ALA A 679 -28.89 6.98 19.26
CA ALA A 679 -28.90 5.58 18.83
C ALA A 679 -28.21 5.38 17.46
N ARG A 680 -28.41 6.29 16.51
CA ARG A 680 -27.72 6.24 15.21
C ARG A 680 -26.22 6.54 15.33
N ASP A 681 -25.84 7.50 16.16
CA ASP A 681 -24.45 7.86 16.39
C ASP A 681 -23.75 6.75 17.21
N GLN A 682 -24.43 6.08 18.15
CA GLN A 682 -23.98 4.84 18.82
C GLN A 682 -23.83 3.66 17.86
N LEU A 683 -24.80 3.43 16.96
CA LEU A 683 -24.72 2.37 15.94
C LEU A 683 -23.56 2.63 14.97
N ARG A 684 -23.31 3.89 14.63
CA ARG A 684 -22.16 4.29 13.79
C ARG A 684 -20.82 4.07 14.51
N ASP A 685 -20.76 4.37 15.80
CA ASP A 685 -19.55 4.15 16.60
C ASP A 685 -19.34 2.64 16.90
N GLN A 686 -20.39 1.83 16.98
CA GLN A 686 -20.32 0.36 16.99
C GLN A 686 -19.80 -0.18 15.65
N LEU A 687 -20.38 0.22 14.52
CA LEU A 687 -19.89 -0.15 13.17
C LEU A 687 -18.43 0.27 12.94
N ALA A 688 -18.00 1.41 13.48
CA ALA A 688 -16.60 1.84 13.43
C ALA A 688 -15.69 1.02 14.37
N GLY A 689 -16.22 0.52 15.48
CA GLY A 689 -15.56 -0.43 16.38
C GLY A 689 -15.36 -1.79 15.71
N ASP A 690 -16.43 -2.39 15.19
CA ASP A 690 -16.42 -3.69 14.50
C ASP A 690 -15.50 -3.67 13.28
N ALA A 691 -15.54 -2.60 12.47
CA ALA A 691 -14.61 -2.41 11.35
C ALA A 691 -13.15 -2.32 11.82
N SER A 692 -12.89 -1.67 12.96
CA SER A 692 -11.54 -1.59 13.57
C SER A 692 -11.07 -2.94 14.14
N GLU A 693 -11.99 -3.79 14.60
CA GLU A 693 -11.68 -5.13 15.10
C GLU A 693 -11.36 -6.10 13.96
N VAL A 694 -12.20 -6.16 12.91
CA VAL A 694 -11.95 -6.94 11.68
C VAL A 694 -10.63 -6.51 11.00
N LEU A 695 -10.31 -5.21 11.01
CA LEU A 695 -9.02 -4.70 10.55
C LEU A 695 -7.84 -5.26 11.36
N ASN A 696 -7.97 -5.35 12.68
CA ASN A 696 -6.92 -5.90 13.55
C ASN A 696 -6.76 -7.43 13.39
N GLU A 697 -7.84 -8.16 13.10
CA GLU A 697 -7.74 -9.60 12.81
C GLU A 697 -7.01 -9.89 11.50
N ARG A 698 -7.34 -9.17 10.42
CA ARG A 698 -6.64 -9.31 9.13
C ARG A 698 -5.18 -8.89 9.21
N ALA A 699 -4.92 -7.80 9.91
CA ALA A 699 -3.59 -7.37 10.31
C ALA A 699 -2.77 -8.52 10.94
N MET A 700 -3.32 -9.18 11.96
CA MET A 700 -2.67 -10.32 12.60
C MET A 700 -2.51 -11.53 11.66
N ALA A 701 -3.47 -11.79 10.77
CA ALA A 701 -3.37 -12.86 9.77
C ALA A 701 -2.21 -12.62 8.79
N VAL A 702 -2.04 -11.39 8.29
CA VAL A 702 -0.91 -10.99 7.43
C VAL A 702 0.43 -11.15 8.17
N MET A 703 0.54 -10.67 9.41
CA MET A 703 1.76 -10.82 10.21
C MET A 703 2.09 -12.31 10.48
N ARG A 704 1.08 -13.12 10.77
CA ARG A 704 1.24 -14.58 10.95
C ARG A 704 1.72 -15.24 9.67
N ARG A 705 1.11 -14.95 8.52
CA ARG A 705 1.53 -15.43 7.19
C ARG A 705 2.98 -15.07 6.89
N MET A 706 3.41 -13.84 7.16
CA MET A 706 4.79 -13.40 6.99
C MET A 706 5.76 -14.13 7.95
N THR A 707 5.33 -14.39 9.18
CA THR A 707 6.07 -15.25 10.13
C THR A 707 6.25 -16.65 9.57
N ASP A 708 5.19 -17.26 9.03
CA ASP A 708 5.24 -18.62 8.49
C ASP A 708 6.13 -18.70 7.24
N LYS A 709 6.17 -17.66 6.40
CA LYS A 709 7.15 -17.52 5.31
C LYS A 709 8.59 -17.45 5.81
N LEU A 710 8.87 -16.65 6.85
CA LEU A 710 10.20 -16.54 7.47
C LEU A 710 10.61 -17.80 8.24
N MET A 711 9.67 -18.59 8.72
CA MET A 711 9.93 -19.83 9.48
C MET A 711 9.94 -21.09 8.60
N GLY A 712 9.58 -20.99 7.31
CA GLY A 712 9.49 -22.16 6.41
C GLY A 712 8.25 -23.03 6.67
N ARG A 713 7.18 -22.46 7.24
CA ARG A 713 5.90 -23.13 7.57
C ARG A 713 4.77 -22.85 6.58
N ASP A 714 5.07 -22.02 5.59
CA ASP A 714 4.15 -21.51 4.57
C ASP A 714 3.32 -22.57 3.82
N HIS A 715 3.87 -23.79 3.66
CA HIS A 715 3.19 -24.93 3.01
C HIS A 715 2.20 -25.68 3.92
N ILE A 716 2.34 -25.56 5.24
CA ILE A 716 1.57 -26.35 6.23
C ILE A 716 0.08 -25.89 6.27
N LEU A 717 -0.20 -24.70 5.73
CA LEU A 717 -1.55 -24.16 5.61
C LEU A 717 -2.34 -24.76 4.41
N GLU A 718 -1.69 -25.48 3.49
CA GLU A 718 -2.32 -26.10 2.31
C GLU A 718 -2.87 -27.51 2.61
N GLY A 719 -3.42 -27.73 3.80
CA GLY A 719 -4.20 -28.94 4.15
C GLY A 719 -3.40 -30.21 4.48
N SER A 720 -2.07 -30.12 4.62
CA SER A 720 -1.24 -31.23 5.14
C SER A 720 -1.23 -31.26 6.67
N SER A 721 -0.99 -32.44 7.26
CA SER A 721 -1.14 -32.65 8.71
C SER A 721 -0.20 -31.77 9.55
N ALA A 722 -0.65 -31.40 10.76
CA ALA A 722 0.03 -30.48 11.68
C ALA A 722 1.38 -30.98 12.28
N ALA A 723 2.01 -31.96 11.64
CA ALA A 723 3.29 -32.56 12.01
C ALA A 723 4.38 -32.37 10.93
N ALA A 724 4.12 -31.58 9.89
CA ALA A 724 5.13 -31.25 8.87
C ALA A 724 6.31 -30.45 9.44
N GLU A 725 7.53 -30.87 9.11
CA GLU A 725 8.75 -30.17 9.53
C GLU A 725 8.90 -28.82 8.82
N CYS A 726 9.57 -27.87 9.47
CA CYS A 726 9.80 -26.54 8.87
C CYS A 726 10.79 -26.65 7.70
N ASP A 727 10.43 -26.11 6.53
CA ASP A 727 11.28 -26.13 5.34
C ASP A 727 12.69 -25.61 5.67
N SER A 728 13.73 -26.37 5.33
CA SER A 728 15.09 -25.82 5.27
C SER A 728 15.17 -24.71 4.20
N VAL A 729 16.17 -23.83 4.28
CA VAL A 729 16.31 -22.73 3.29
C VAL A 729 16.36 -23.25 1.85
N PRO A 730 17.17 -24.29 1.50
CA PRO A 730 17.16 -24.86 0.15
C PRO A 730 15.82 -25.51 -0.24
N ALA A 731 15.14 -26.18 0.70
CA ALA A 731 13.83 -26.81 0.44
C ALA A 731 12.74 -25.76 0.13
N GLN A 732 12.69 -24.66 0.89
CA GLN A 732 11.77 -23.56 0.59
C GLN A 732 12.09 -22.93 -0.76
N VAL A 733 13.37 -22.63 -1.06
CA VAL A 733 13.77 -22.08 -2.38
C VAL A 733 13.35 -23.02 -3.52
N GLN A 734 13.57 -24.33 -3.37
CA GLN A 734 13.16 -25.33 -4.37
C GLN A 734 11.64 -25.31 -4.61
N ARG A 735 10.84 -25.32 -3.54
CA ARG A 735 9.37 -25.29 -3.62
C ARG A 735 8.87 -24.00 -4.31
N LEU A 736 9.41 -22.85 -3.95
CA LEU A 736 9.00 -21.56 -4.53
C LEU A 736 9.39 -21.45 -6.00
N ILE A 737 10.56 -21.95 -6.39
CA ILE A 737 10.97 -22.04 -7.80
C ILE A 737 9.99 -22.92 -8.57
N ALA A 738 9.67 -24.12 -8.07
CA ALA A 738 8.72 -25.03 -8.71
C ALA A 738 7.32 -24.40 -8.87
N GLN A 739 6.82 -23.71 -7.84
CA GLN A 739 5.55 -22.98 -7.90
C GLN A 739 5.58 -21.81 -8.90
N ALA A 740 6.71 -21.12 -9.06
CA ALA A 740 6.88 -19.98 -9.96
C ALA A 740 6.98 -20.36 -11.45
N ILE A 741 7.49 -21.56 -11.76
CA ILE A 741 7.63 -22.07 -13.13
C ILE A 741 6.49 -23.00 -13.56
N SER A 742 5.62 -23.43 -12.63
CA SER A 742 4.52 -24.35 -12.94
C SER A 742 3.59 -23.79 -14.01
N HIS A 743 3.42 -24.52 -15.11
CA HIS A 743 2.51 -24.17 -16.19
C HIS A 743 1.06 -24.06 -15.71
N GLU A 744 0.64 -24.90 -14.75
CA GLU A 744 -0.70 -24.82 -14.12
C GLU A 744 -0.94 -23.48 -13.42
N ASN A 745 0.08 -22.92 -12.75
CA ASN A 745 -0.03 -21.62 -12.08
C ASN A 745 0.07 -20.46 -13.07
N LEU A 746 0.94 -20.58 -14.08
CA LEU A 746 1.15 -19.55 -15.09
C LEU A 746 -0.05 -19.40 -16.03
N CYS A 747 -0.67 -20.50 -16.48
CA CYS A 747 -1.80 -20.47 -17.42
C CYS A 747 -3.09 -19.88 -16.82
N GLN A 748 -3.21 -19.84 -15.49
CA GLN A 748 -4.32 -19.21 -14.76
C GLN A 748 -4.19 -17.67 -14.66
N SER A 749 -3.01 -17.11 -14.97
CA SER A 749 -2.78 -15.66 -14.95
C SER A 749 -3.51 -14.96 -16.10
N TYR A 750 -4.00 -13.74 -15.86
CA TYR A 750 -4.66 -12.94 -16.91
C TYR A 750 -3.70 -12.65 -18.08
N ILE A 751 -4.22 -12.56 -19.32
CA ILE A 751 -3.40 -12.42 -20.53
C ILE A 751 -2.44 -11.22 -20.50
N GLY A 752 -2.86 -10.11 -19.89
CA GLY A 752 -2.02 -8.90 -19.70
C GLY A 752 -0.82 -9.08 -18.76
N TRP A 753 -0.83 -10.11 -17.89
CA TRP A 753 0.34 -10.52 -17.11
C TRP A 753 1.42 -11.18 -17.99
N CYS A 754 1.07 -11.56 -19.24
CA CYS A 754 1.94 -12.20 -20.22
C CYS A 754 2.70 -13.42 -19.65
N PRO A 755 2.00 -14.48 -19.21
CA PRO A 755 2.64 -15.67 -18.64
C PRO A 755 3.51 -16.44 -19.64
N PHE A 756 3.19 -16.32 -20.92
CA PHE A 756 3.88 -16.95 -22.05
C PHE A 756 5.17 -16.23 -22.49
N TRP A 757 5.50 -15.06 -21.90
CA TRP A 757 6.80 -14.40 -22.09
C TRP A 757 7.84 -15.00 -21.15
#